data_AF-A0A7Z9IQN9-F1
#
_entry.id   AF-A0A7Z9IQN9-F1
#
_cell.length_a   1.000
_cell.length_b   1.000
_cell.length_c   1.000
_cell.angle_alpha   90.00
_cell.angle_beta   90.00
_cell.angle_gamma   90.00
#
_symmetry.space_group_name_H-M   'P 1'
#
loop_
_entity.id
_entity.type
_entity.pdbx_description
1 polymer ?
#
loop_
_entity_poly.entity_id
_entity_poly.type
_entity_poly.pdbx_seq_one_letter_code
_entity_poly.pdbx_strand_id
1 'polypeptide(L)'
;KNSQGFDVEVVALSEAGESAESIKTAIAGKLAEDPMLEYVLLIGDVDGFAEFPSFYYGPDNDVSDQKYTHILGDDNIPDVFIGRLSIDSLSDFAVILTKTIQYARDPLAFNSDWLDRGLIVAGNYSNTYPIPITPKWTSYWLRDELLDYGYSQIDTVFYPPVQQGAPYIIQSINNGVGIVNYRGWGDANGWHYPEFHVEDVNDLNNGWLTPVFMSYVCNSNDFANNVDPCLSEAVLRGGTPTVPKGGVAFIGPSDLHTSTKFNNVINAYMYDAMLNHGVVELGPAMQAGQSGLVKEFPAQNGVGEAQEFYAHVYNILGDPSLQVYVDTPKEFTFQINDINANDGLVRLKILDEIENPVSGAVVSIMNGDEFLGKSVTVEDGWVVTNVNVEGVNSLDIYANKGGFIQGHVTETVVDPIGDHILSNVQITQTSGSENLALGEELYFSISVENVSGSQTDSFLGFLRILPGTTAITFDIDFPAMNSGETIVIPNIGPAILYEPYYSNVVDGEIKKSTGDQIGDFSIEFELPVFEIIFLNQGITPDSDLFLEIEITNFSSTGYNDIWIELECLNDGENCTVVVNDTAGVNTSIEPFNTIQLSYPGASIGNVAFGSDITFLVEFVKNGHTIYTQEVPLHIEPATENLPVAPNNYGYWAYDDTDAGFDHTPAFNWVELDPAHGGSNGTHYQLDDDDHVDIELPFTFKYHGIDYNNMTISSNGWTSFEPCYIDYFWNMSIPMYMGPKALLAPFSDDLETIDSDGDGDIDVWIHVYIWHDDANGRFIIEWSRALNGYDEVTEETFEMVLYDQNAMPTESGDGVIDFQYLEIEDVDVTKNYSTVGIEAPEKNYGLQYVFNNVYA
;
A
#
# COMPACT_ATOMS: atom_id res chain seq x y z
N LYS A 1 -0.59 -15.96 15.71
CA LYS A 1 -1.55 -15.67 14.63
C LYS A 1 -2.97 -15.47 15.14
N ASN A 2 -3.61 -16.43 15.83
CA ASN A 2 -4.92 -16.17 16.47
C ASN A 2 -4.90 -14.94 17.40
N SER A 3 -3.87 -14.77 18.25
CA SER A 3 -3.73 -13.57 19.09
C SER A 3 -3.52 -12.25 18.31
N GLN A 4 -3.22 -12.35 17.00
CA GLN A 4 -3.15 -11.22 16.07
C GLN A 4 -4.48 -10.97 15.34
N GLY A 5 -5.50 -11.81 15.55
CA GLY A 5 -6.81 -11.70 14.91
C GLY A 5 -6.97 -12.44 13.57
N PHE A 6 -5.96 -13.21 13.15
CA PHE A 6 -6.08 -14.06 11.97
C PHE A 6 -6.93 -15.30 12.26
N ASP A 7 -7.82 -15.64 11.34
CA ASP A 7 -8.45 -16.96 11.30
C ASP A 7 -7.46 -17.94 10.67
N VAL A 8 -7.05 -18.95 11.43
CA VAL A 8 -5.96 -19.85 11.02
C VAL A 8 -6.47 -21.25 10.82
N GLU A 9 -6.27 -21.76 9.60
CA GLU A 9 -6.41 -23.17 9.27
C GLU A 9 -5.03 -23.79 9.03
N VAL A 10 -4.82 -25.01 9.52
CA VAL A 10 -3.58 -25.75 9.30
C VAL A 10 -3.90 -27.01 8.51
N VAL A 11 -3.45 -27.03 7.26
CA VAL A 11 -3.63 -28.16 6.35
C VAL A 11 -2.32 -28.92 6.18
N ALA A 12 -2.33 -30.23 6.45
CA ALA A 12 -1.15 -31.07 6.26
C ALA A 12 -0.98 -31.49 4.78
N LEU A 13 0.25 -31.74 4.33
CA LEU A 13 0.51 -32.26 2.97
C LEU A 13 -0.21 -33.59 2.67
N SER A 14 -0.50 -34.42 3.68
CA SER A 14 -1.30 -35.62 3.49
C SER A 14 -2.75 -35.36 3.04
N GLU A 15 -3.21 -34.12 3.21
CA GLU A 15 -4.54 -33.64 2.81
C GLU A 15 -4.47 -32.75 1.56
N ALA A 16 -3.55 -31.77 1.53
CA ALA A 16 -3.35 -30.89 0.37
C ALA A 16 -2.75 -31.62 -0.86
N GLY A 17 -2.06 -32.74 -0.64
CA GLY A 17 -1.38 -33.54 -1.64
C GLY A 17 0.15 -33.39 -1.62
N GLU A 18 0.83 -34.26 -2.37
CA GLU A 18 2.30 -34.39 -2.35
C GLU A 18 2.98 -33.72 -3.56
N SER A 19 2.25 -32.97 -4.39
CA SER A 19 2.82 -32.20 -5.52
C SER A 19 2.43 -30.73 -5.47
N ALA A 20 3.24 -29.86 -6.10
CA ALA A 20 2.94 -28.43 -6.22
C ALA A 20 1.56 -28.17 -6.85
N GLU A 21 1.20 -28.92 -7.90
CA GLU A 21 -0.13 -28.84 -8.54
C GLU A 21 -1.28 -29.20 -7.58
N SER A 22 -1.11 -30.26 -6.76
CA SER A 22 -2.14 -30.64 -5.79
C SER A 22 -2.30 -29.59 -4.70
N ILE A 23 -1.20 -29.00 -4.23
CA ILE A 23 -1.20 -27.96 -3.21
C ILE A 23 -1.86 -26.68 -3.76
N LYS A 24 -1.53 -26.26 -4.99
CA LYS A 24 -2.19 -25.14 -5.67
C LYS A 24 -3.69 -25.38 -5.82
N THR A 25 -4.10 -26.61 -6.15
CA THR A 25 -5.51 -26.99 -6.22
C THR A 25 -6.20 -26.89 -4.86
N ALA A 26 -5.51 -27.27 -3.77
CA ALA A 26 -6.04 -27.14 -2.42
C ALA A 26 -6.21 -25.66 -2.00
N ILE A 27 -5.24 -24.80 -2.32
CA ILE A 27 -5.32 -23.35 -2.09
C ILE A 27 -6.49 -22.75 -2.90
N ALA A 28 -6.60 -23.08 -4.19
CA ALA A 28 -7.70 -22.62 -5.04
C ALA A 28 -9.07 -23.12 -4.56
N GLY A 29 -9.14 -24.35 -4.04
CA GLY A 29 -10.35 -24.87 -3.40
C GLY A 29 -10.72 -24.06 -2.16
N LYS A 30 -9.74 -23.73 -1.32
CA LYS A 30 -9.96 -22.91 -0.13
C LYS A 30 -10.39 -21.49 -0.46
N LEU A 31 -9.75 -20.83 -1.44
CA LEU A 31 -10.14 -19.51 -1.92
C LEU A 31 -11.56 -19.50 -2.51
N ALA A 32 -11.97 -20.57 -3.19
CA ALA A 32 -13.33 -20.69 -3.70
C ALA A 32 -14.39 -20.92 -2.60
N GLU A 33 -14.01 -21.57 -1.49
CA GLU A 33 -14.86 -21.74 -0.31
C GLU A 33 -14.91 -20.47 0.55
N ASP A 34 -13.81 -19.75 0.62
CA ASP A 34 -13.62 -18.52 1.39
C ASP A 34 -12.83 -17.49 0.55
N PRO A 35 -13.55 -16.62 -0.18
CA PRO A 35 -12.94 -15.56 -0.98
C PRO A 35 -12.13 -14.53 -0.19
N MET A 36 -12.15 -14.59 1.14
CA MET A 36 -11.36 -13.73 2.04
C MET A 36 -10.04 -14.38 2.48
N LEU A 37 -9.60 -15.46 1.84
CA LEU A 37 -8.27 -16.02 2.07
C LEU A 37 -7.19 -15.01 1.65
N GLU A 38 -6.51 -14.39 2.61
CA GLU A 38 -5.48 -13.37 2.32
C GLU A 38 -4.05 -13.95 2.26
N TYR A 39 -3.75 -14.93 3.11
CA TYR A 39 -2.38 -15.37 3.39
C TYR A 39 -2.20 -16.89 3.34
N VAL A 40 -1.10 -17.33 2.72
CA VAL A 40 -0.61 -18.71 2.74
C VAL A 40 0.82 -18.75 3.29
N LEU A 41 1.05 -19.55 4.33
CA LEU A 41 2.38 -19.77 4.90
C LEU A 41 2.79 -21.23 4.73
N LEU A 42 3.80 -21.48 3.89
CA LEU A 42 4.37 -22.81 3.67
C LEU A 42 5.36 -23.13 4.78
N ILE A 43 5.37 -24.36 5.30
CA ILE A 43 6.30 -24.80 6.34
C ILE A 43 7.04 -26.04 5.85
N GLY A 44 8.30 -25.84 5.47
CA GLY A 44 9.14 -26.86 4.87
C GLY A 44 10.08 -26.28 3.81
N ASP A 45 11.19 -26.98 3.59
CA ASP A 45 12.13 -26.69 2.50
C ASP A 45 11.77 -27.51 1.24
N VAL A 46 12.34 -27.25 0.08
CA VAL A 46 12.12 -28.04 -1.13
C VAL A 46 12.78 -29.42 -1.08
N ASP A 47 13.65 -29.66 -0.09
CA ASP A 47 14.23 -30.96 0.17
C ASP A 47 14.33 -31.27 1.69
N GLY A 48 15.22 -32.20 2.06
CA GLY A 48 15.56 -32.39 3.46
C GLY A 48 14.49 -33.08 4.33
N PHE A 49 14.48 -32.72 5.62
CA PHE A 49 13.64 -33.35 6.65
C PHE A 49 12.15 -33.02 6.49
N ALA A 50 11.85 -31.82 6.00
CA ALA A 50 10.51 -31.28 5.87
C ALA A 50 10.27 -30.87 4.41
N GLU A 51 10.53 -31.79 3.49
CA GLU A 51 10.34 -31.60 2.05
C GLU A 51 8.91 -31.14 1.73
N PHE A 52 8.81 -30.00 1.06
CA PHE A 52 7.61 -29.30 0.67
C PHE A 52 7.79 -28.83 -0.79
N PRO A 53 7.05 -29.41 -1.75
CA PRO A 53 7.19 -29.08 -3.17
C PRO A 53 7.12 -27.58 -3.47
N SER A 54 7.74 -27.12 -4.55
CA SER A 54 7.58 -25.78 -5.09
C SER A 54 7.43 -25.83 -6.60
N PHE A 55 7.02 -24.72 -7.21
CA PHE A 55 7.04 -24.54 -8.65
C PHE A 55 8.39 -24.00 -9.10
N TYR A 56 8.59 -24.03 -10.42
CA TYR A 56 9.75 -23.45 -11.07
C TYR A 56 9.32 -22.56 -12.25
N TYR A 57 10.10 -21.55 -12.53
CA TYR A 57 9.87 -20.57 -13.59
C TYR A 57 11.09 -20.45 -14.52
N GLY A 58 10.84 -20.01 -15.75
CA GLY A 58 11.90 -19.67 -16.70
C GLY A 58 12.73 -20.86 -17.22
N PRO A 59 13.65 -20.58 -18.16
CA PRO A 59 14.60 -21.57 -18.68
C PRO A 59 15.66 -21.98 -17.66
N ASP A 60 15.96 -21.11 -16.69
CA ASP A 60 16.97 -21.33 -15.65
C ASP A 60 16.41 -22.12 -14.45
N ASN A 61 15.10 -22.44 -14.48
CA ASN A 61 14.40 -23.26 -13.49
C ASN A 61 14.50 -22.64 -12.09
N ASP A 62 14.14 -21.36 -12.01
CA ASP A 62 14.12 -20.56 -10.79
C ASP A 62 12.97 -21.02 -9.90
N VAL A 63 13.24 -21.30 -8.62
CA VAL A 63 12.19 -21.71 -7.69
C VAL A 63 11.22 -20.57 -7.43
N SER A 64 9.92 -20.87 -7.37
CA SER A 64 8.86 -19.88 -7.29
C SER A 64 7.69 -20.39 -6.47
N ASP A 65 7.49 -19.80 -5.29
CA ASP A 65 6.25 -20.02 -4.54
C ASP A 65 5.11 -19.13 -5.05
N GLN A 66 5.41 -18.04 -5.77
CA GLN A 66 4.38 -17.13 -6.32
C GLN A 66 3.42 -17.84 -7.29
N LYS A 67 3.88 -18.89 -7.97
CA LYS A 67 2.98 -19.68 -8.84
C LYS A 67 1.84 -20.38 -8.10
N TYR A 68 1.90 -20.56 -6.78
CA TYR A 68 0.77 -21.05 -5.99
C TYR A 68 -0.40 -20.07 -5.98
N THR A 69 -0.14 -18.78 -6.16
CA THR A 69 -1.10 -17.71 -5.87
C THR A 69 -1.77 -17.14 -7.12
N HIS A 70 -1.25 -17.39 -8.32
CA HIS A 70 -1.90 -16.98 -9.59
C HIS A 70 -2.99 -18.01 -9.96
N ILE A 71 -4.21 -17.78 -9.52
CA ILE A 71 -5.37 -18.70 -9.56
C ILE A 71 -6.48 -18.14 -10.46
N LEU A 72 -6.80 -16.85 -10.36
CA LEU A 72 -7.85 -16.16 -11.11
C LEU A 72 -7.22 -15.23 -12.18
N GLY A 73 -8.05 -14.56 -12.99
CA GLY A 73 -7.63 -13.46 -13.87
C GLY A 73 -6.88 -13.80 -15.18
N ASP A 74 -6.14 -14.91 -15.25
CA ASP A 74 -5.13 -15.15 -16.31
C ASP A 74 -4.12 -13.99 -16.40
N ASP A 75 -3.62 -13.57 -15.23
CA ASP A 75 -2.66 -12.49 -15.06
C ASP A 75 -1.48 -12.90 -14.15
N ASN A 76 -0.65 -11.90 -13.80
CA ASN A 76 0.53 -12.08 -12.95
C ASN A 76 0.36 -11.44 -11.56
N ILE A 77 -0.88 -11.21 -11.14
CA ILE A 77 -1.21 -10.63 -9.85
C ILE A 77 -1.53 -11.79 -8.90
N PRO A 78 -0.90 -11.88 -7.72
CA PRO A 78 -1.20 -12.94 -6.76
C PRO A 78 -2.61 -12.74 -6.18
N ASP A 79 -3.45 -13.78 -6.20
CA ASP A 79 -4.77 -13.76 -5.57
C ASP A 79 -4.70 -13.87 -4.03
N VAL A 80 -3.59 -14.39 -3.52
CA VAL A 80 -3.30 -14.54 -2.09
C VAL A 80 -1.81 -14.25 -1.84
N PHE A 81 -1.46 -13.69 -0.70
CA PHE A 81 -0.05 -13.44 -0.36
C PHE A 81 0.61 -14.69 0.20
N ILE A 82 1.82 -15.02 -0.26
CA ILE A 82 2.52 -16.24 0.13
C ILE A 82 3.91 -15.99 0.70
N GLY A 83 4.28 -16.79 1.69
CA GLY A 83 5.65 -16.88 2.20
C GLY A 83 5.98 -18.29 2.69
N ARG A 84 7.25 -18.55 2.95
CA ARG A 84 7.75 -19.87 3.36
C ARG A 84 8.66 -19.80 4.60
N LEU A 85 8.39 -20.68 5.56
CA LEU A 85 9.35 -21.03 6.61
C LEU A 85 10.19 -22.22 6.14
N SER A 86 11.31 -21.94 5.45
CA SER A 86 12.21 -22.98 4.95
C SER A 86 13.01 -23.59 6.11
N ILE A 87 12.82 -24.90 6.35
CA ILE A 87 13.34 -25.60 7.52
C ILE A 87 13.90 -26.99 7.18
N ASP A 88 15.06 -27.30 7.74
CA ASP A 88 15.69 -28.63 7.66
C ASP A 88 15.66 -29.42 8.97
N SER A 89 15.18 -28.78 10.03
CA SER A 89 15.09 -29.39 11.34
C SER A 89 14.02 -28.74 12.19
N LEU A 90 13.58 -29.46 13.23
CA LEU A 90 12.72 -28.89 14.27
C LEU A 90 13.41 -27.76 15.05
N SER A 91 14.75 -27.70 15.04
CA SER A 91 15.49 -26.59 15.65
C SER A 91 15.32 -25.32 14.83
N ASP A 92 15.40 -25.41 13.50
CA ASP A 92 15.20 -24.27 12.60
C ASP A 92 13.79 -23.71 12.74
N PHE A 93 12.79 -24.61 12.77
CA PHE A 93 11.41 -24.21 13.00
C PHE A 93 11.23 -23.46 14.32
N ALA A 94 11.84 -23.95 15.41
CA ALA A 94 11.79 -23.26 16.70
C ALA A 94 12.52 -21.91 16.68
N VAL A 95 13.66 -21.79 15.98
CA VAL A 95 14.40 -20.52 15.83
C VAL A 95 13.54 -19.49 15.10
N ILE A 96 13.01 -19.84 13.94
CA ILE A 96 12.21 -18.93 13.11
C ILE A 96 10.95 -18.50 13.86
N LEU A 97 10.20 -19.47 14.41
CA LEU A 97 8.96 -19.19 15.11
C LEU A 97 9.16 -18.28 16.34
N THR A 98 10.23 -18.52 17.12
CA THR A 98 10.52 -17.67 18.29
C THR A 98 10.93 -16.26 17.90
N LYS A 99 11.67 -16.07 16.81
CA LYS A 99 11.98 -14.74 16.26
C LYS A 99 10.71 -14.00 15.85
N THR A 100 9.85 -14.64 15.05
CA THR A 100 8.58 -14.05 14.58
C THR A 100 7.68 -13.66 15.75
N ILE A 101 7.55 -14.52 16.76
CA ILE A 101 6.72 -14.23 17.95
C ILE A 101 7.33 -13.09 18.78
N GLN A 102 8.64 -13.10 19.03
CA GLN A 102 9.29 -12.04 19.81
C GLN A 102 9.19 -10.69 19.10
N TYR A 103 9.40 -10.67 17.77
CA TYR A 103 9.30 -9.45 16.97
C TYR A 103 7.91 -8.81 17.10
N ALA A 104 6.83 -9.59 17.06
CA ALA A 104 5.47 -9.05 17.22
C ALA A 104 5.09 -8.67 18.66
N ARG A 105 5.59 -9.39 19.66
CA ARG A 105 5.12 -9.28 21.06
C ARG A 105 5.95 -8.36 21.94
N ASP A 106 7.26 -8.35 21.74
CA ASP A 106 8.19 -7.67 22.63
C ASP A 106 9.49 -7.33 21.89
N PRO A 107 9.41 -6.58 20.77
CA PRO A 107 10.59 -6.26 19.96
C PRO A 107 11.56 -5.33 20.71
N LEU A 108 11.09 -4.58 21.70
CA LEU A 108 11.86 -3.56 22.41
C LEU A 108 12.50 -4.04 23.72
N ALA A 109 12.27 -5.29 24.14
CA ALA A 109 12.76 -5.82 25.43
C ALA A 109 14.28 -5.69 25.66
N PHE A 110 15.06 -5.81 24.59
CA PHE A 110 16.53 -5.86 24.66
C PHE A 110 17.18 -4.52 24.32
N ASN A 111 16.53 -3.71 23.48
CA ASN A 111 16.93 -2.37 23.10
C ASN A 111 15.66 -1.62 22.66
N SER A 112 15.40 -0.43 23.17
CA SER A 112 14.23 0.37 22.76
C SER A 112 14.46 1.14 21.46
N ASP A 113 15.72 1.31 21.05
CA ASP A 113 16.11 2.28 20.02
C ASP A 113 16.67 1.58 18.77
N TRP A 114 16.27 0.33 18.47
CA TRP A 114 16.86 -0.41 17.34
C TRP A 114 16.00 -0.44 16.09
N LEU A 115 14.68 -0.26 16.22
CA LEU A 115 13.76 -0.30 15.10
C LEU A 115 13.74 1.01 14.30
N ASP A 116 14.08 2.14 14.91
CA ASP A 116 14.29 3.43 14.25
C ASP A 116 15.73 3.60 13.69
N ARG A 117 16.48 2.50 13.59
CA ARG A 117 17.81 2.45 12.96
C ARG A 117 17.80 1.51 11.76
N GLY A 118 18.43 1.93 10.66
CA GLY A 118 18.51 1.14 9.43
C GLY A 118 19.95 0.89 8.97
N LEU A 119 20.14 -0.15 8.16
CA LEU A 119 21.38 -0.42 7.44
C LEU A 119 21.10 -0.47 5.94
N ILE A 120 21.75 0.41 5.19
CA ILE A 120 21.69 0.43 3.73
C ILE A 120 23.07 0.03 3.17
N VAL A 121 23.09 -1.06 2.41
CA VAL A 121 24.29 -1.62 1.79
C VAL A 121 24.15 -1.51 0.28
N ALA A 122 25.22 -1.10 -0.41
CA ALA A 122 25.15 -0.93 -1.85
C ALA A 122 26.50 -1.13 -2.55
N GLY A 123 26.49 -1.75 -3.71
CA GLY A 123 27.69 -1.95 -4.52
C GLY A 123 27.50 -1.62 -5.97
N ASN A 124 28.32 -0.71 -6.49
CA ASN A 124 28.49 -0.45 -7.92
C ASN A 124 29.57 -1.40 -8.43
N TYR A 125 29.17 -2.49 -9.06
CA TYR A 125 30.08 -3.54 -9.51
C TYR A 125 29.63 -4.09 -10.87
N SER A 126 30.60 -4.42 -11.71
CA SER A 126 30.36 -5.25 -12.89
C SER A 126 31.66 -5.92 -13.30
N ASN A 127 31.54 -7.09 -13.94
CA ASN A 127 32.68 -7.75 -14.56
C ASN A 127 33.08 -7.09 -15.90
N THR A 128 32.26 -6.18 -16.40
CA THR A 128 32.44 -5.46 -17.68
C THR A 128 32.15 -3.98 -17.50
N TYR A 129 32.82 -3.12 -18.26
CA TYR A 129 32.47 -1.70 -18.34
C TYR A 129 31.24 -1.49 -19.24
N PRO A 130 30.45 -0.40 -19.02
CA PRO A 130 30.58 0.55 -17.91
C PRO A 130 30.19 -0.05 -16.55
N ILE A 131 30.72 0.51 -15.47
CA ILE A 131 30.35 0.09 -14.11
C ILE A 131 29.02 0.77 -13.77
N PRO A 132 27.95 0.01 -13.48
CA PRO A 132 26.65 0.59 -13.15
C PRO A 132 26.70 1.40 -11.86
N ILE A 133 26.06 2.56 -11.87
CA ILE A 133 26.14 3.55 -10.79
C ILE A 133 24.89 3.64 -9.91
N THR A 134 23.73 3.31 -10.48
CA THR A 134 22.41 3.49 -9.85
C THR A 134 22.15 2.66 -8.59
N PRO A 135 22.79 1.49 -8.32
CA PRO A 135 22.60 0.79 -7.03
C PRO A 135 22.92 1.66 -5.82
N LYS A 136 24.00 2.46 -5.89
CA LYS A 136 24.33 3.43 -4.83
C LYS A 136 23.38 4.62 -4.81
N TRP A 137 22.94 5.13 -5.96
CA TRP A 137 22.01 6.27 -6.01
C TRP A 137 20.66 5.92 -5.40
N THR A 138 20.05 4.80 -5.79
CA THR A 138 18.82 4.30 -5.15
C THR A 138 19.02 4.10 -3.64
N SER A 139 20.22 3.70 -3.22
CA SER A 139 20.53 3.51 -1.79
C SER A 139 20.74 4.83 -1.03
N TYR A 140 21.26 5.88 -1.69
CA TYR A 140 21.33 7.22 -1.12
C TYR A 140 19.95 7.83 -0.98
N TRP A 141 19.13 7.71 -2.02
CA TRP A 141 17.73 8.13 -2.01
C TRP A 141 16.97 7.46 -0.85
N LEU A 142 17.02 6.13 -0.73
CA LEU A 142 16.35 5.41 0.35
C LEU A 142 16.84 5.82 1.75
N ARG A 143 18.16 6.07 1.91
CA ARG A 143 18.69 6.60 3.17
C ARG A 143 18.00 7.91 3.53
N ASP A 144 17.86 8.81 2.57
CA ASP A 144 17.29 10.13 2.80
C ASP A 144 15.78 10.05 3.08
N GLU A 145 15.03 9.20 2.36
CA GLU A 145 13.61 8.95 2.64
C GLU A 145 13.38 8.39 4.07
N LEU A 146 14.20 7.44 4.52
CA LEU A 146 14.07 6.90 5.87
C LEU A 146 14.40 7.95 6.95
N LEU A 147 15.41 8.79 6.71
CA LEU A 147 15.74 9.89 7.62
C LEU A 147 14.63 10.95 7.65
N ASP A 148 14.05 11.29 6.51
CA ASP A 148 12.93 12.24 6.39
C ASP A 148 11.66 11.67 7.06
N TYR A 149 11.44 10.36 6.98
CA TYR A 149 10.33 9.67 7.64
C TYR A 149 10.42 9.71 9.18
N GLY A 150 11.65 9.60 9.74
CA GLY A 150 11.86 9.74 11.18
C GLY A 150 12.97 8.89 11.80
N TYR A 151 13.71 8.09 11.00
CA TYR A 151 14.78 7.24 11.54
C TYR A 151 15.85 8.06 12.26
N SER A 152 16.28 7.58 13.44
CA SER A 152 17.31 8.26 14.22
C SER A 152 18.72 8.05 13.67
N GLN A 153 18.96 6.96 12.93
CA GLN A 153 20.24 6.65 12.33
C GLN A 153 20.10 5.69 11.15
N ILE A 154 20.79 5.99 10.04
CA ILE A 154 20.99 5.05 8.93
C ILE A 154 22.48 4.81 8.73
N ASP A 155 22.93 3.57 8.97
CA ASP A 155 24.28 3.13 8.64
C ASP A 155 24.39 2.84 7.15
N THR A 156 25.50 3.24 6.52
CA THR A 156 25.78 2.92 5.11
C THR A 156 27.09 2.16 4.94
N VAL A 157 27.07 1.12 4.10
CA VAL A 157 28.29 0.37 3.72
C VAL A 157 28.31 0.25 2.19
N PHE A 158 29.11 1.09 1.53
CA PHE A 158 29.08 1.21 0.07
C PHE A 158 30.38 0.79 -0.63
N TYR A 159 30.22 0.08 -1.75
CA TYR A 159 31.29 -0.26 -2.68
C TYR A 159 31.12 0.50 -4.01
N PRO A 160 32.18 1.12 -4.53
CA PRO A 160 33.41 1.52 -3.84
C PRO A 160 33.15 2.52 -2.69
N PRO A 161 34.05 2.61 -1.68
CA PRO A 161 35.37 1.95 -1.62
C PRO A 161 35.41 0.64 -0.82
N VAL A 162 34.32 0.24 -0.15
CA VAL A 162 34.36 -0.87 0.81
C VAL A 162 34.15 -2.21 0.11
N GLN A 163 35.23 -2.88 -0.26
CA GLN A 163 35.15 -4.22 -0.86
C GLN A 163 34.81 -5.30 0.19
N GLN A 164 35.52 -5.29 1.32
CA GLN A 164 35.32 -6.23 2.42
C GLN A 164 34.25 -5.69 3.37
N GLY A 165 32.99 -6.02 3.09
CA GLY A 165 31.82 -5.47 3.77
C GLY A 165 31.55 -6.05 5.15
N ALA A 166 31.75 -7.37 5.30
CA ALA A 166 31.35 -8.14 6.47
C ALA A 166 31.72 -7.51 7.82
N PRO A 167 32.94 -6.99 8.07
CA PRO A 167 33.27 -6.37 9.36
C PRO A 167 32.39 -5.17 9.74
N TYR A 168 31.90 -4.41 8.75
CA TYR A 168 31.04 -3.25 8.96
C TYR A 168 29.56 -3.65 9.03
N ILE A 169 29.14 -4.55 8.14
CA ILE A 169 27.77 -5.07 8.06
C ILE A 169 27.42 -5.83 9.34
N ILE A 170 28.27 -6.77 9.77
CA ILE A 170 28.12 -7.52 11.03
C ILE A 170 28.08 -6.56 12.21
N GLN A 171 28.92 -5.53 12.23
CA GLN A 171 28.94 -4.56 13.33
C GLN A 171 27.62 -3.79 13.42
N SER A 172 27.10 -3.30 12.29
CA SER A 172 25.83 -2.56 12.25
C SER A 172 24.67 -3.44 12.69
N ILE A 173 24.53 -4.64 12.13
CA ILE A 173 23.49 -5.61 12.50
C ILE A 173 23.58 -5.97 13.99
N ASN A 174 24.79 -6.21 14.52
CA ASN A 174 24.99 -6.53 15.94
C ASN A 174 24.66 -5.37 16.89
N ASN A 175 24.79 -4.12 16.42
CA ASN A 175 24.37 -2.95 17.19
C ASN A 175 22.85 -2.79 17.19
N GLY A 176 22.14 -3.47 16.30
CA GLY A 176 20.68 -3.48 16.15
C GLY A 176 20.19 -2.47 15.12
N VAL A 177 19.55 -2.97 14.06
CA VAL A 177 18.86 -2.20 13.02
C VAL A 177 17.54 -2.91 12.71
N GLY A 178 16.47 -2.19 12.43
CA GLY A 178 15.15 -2.74 12.10
C GLY A 178 15.08 -3.29 10.68
N ILE A 179 15.78 -2.63 9.75
CA ILE A 179 15.81 -2.99 8.33
C ILE A 179 17.25 -3.09 7.84
N VAL A 180 17.50 -4.09 6.99
CA VAL A 180 18.74 -4.25 6.22
C VAL A 180 18.37 -4.27 4.73
N ASN A 181 18.79 -3.25 3.99
CA ASN A 181 18.55 -3.13 2.56
C ASN A 181 19.84 -3.35 1.75
N TYR A 182 19.79 -4.13 0.68
CA TYR A 182 20.92 -4.28 -0.25
C TYR A 182 20.54 -4.07 -1.73
N ARG A 183 21.35 -3.25 -2.42
CA ARG A 183 21.36 -3.12 -3.88
C ARG A 183 22.76 -3.34 -4.46
N GLY A 184 22.86 -4.15 -5.52
CA GLY A 184 24.13 -4.45 -6.16
C GLY A 184 24.12 -5.83 -6.82
N TRP A 185 25.17 -6.61 -6.56
CA TRP A 185 25.36 -7.95 -7.11
C TRP A 185 25.36 -8.99 -5.98
N GLY A 186 24.77 -10.14 -6.25
CA GLY A 186 24.82 -11.28 -5.35
C GLY A 186 24.59 -12.59 -6.07
N ASP A 187 24.68 -13.66 -5.31
CA ASP A 187 24.24 -15.00 -5.66
C ASP A 187 23.68 -15.72 -4.41
N ALA A 188 23.37 -17.01 -4.53
CA ALA A 188 22.85 -17.81 -3.40
C ALA A 188 23.81 -17.89 -2.20
N ASN A 189 25.10 -17.64 -2.38
CA ASN A 189 26.06 -17.58 -1.27
C ASN A 189 26.09 -16.20 -0.59
N GLY A 190 25.68 -15.14 -1.28
CA GLY A 190 25.41 -13.82 -0.69
C GLY A 190 25.82 -12.63 -1.56
N TRP A 191 26.15 -11.52 -0.93
CA TRP A 191 26.46 -10.26 -1.61
C TRP A 191 27.91 -10.20 -2.07
N HIS A 192 28.12 -9.87 -3.34
CA HIS A 192 29.46 -9.78 -3.91
C HIS A 192 30.25 -8.58 -3.38
N TYR A 193 29.71 -7.36 -3.46
CA TYR A 193 30.38 -6.18 -2.93
C TYR A 193 29.38 -5.15 -2.39
N PRO A 194 29.60 -4.60 -1.18
CA PRO A 194 30.54 -5.08 -0.16
C PRO A 194 30.27 -6.54 0.20
N GLU A 195 31.31 -7.36 0.32
CA GLU A 195 31.18 -8.81 0.56
C GLU A 195 30.43 -9.11 1.88
N PHE A 196 29.37 -9.93 1.81
CA PHE A 196 28.66 -10.49 2.97
C PHE A 196 27.96 -11.79 2.54
N HIS A 197 28.39 -12.92 3.09
CA HIS A 197 27.99 -14.26 2.65
C HIS A 197 27.40 -15.11 3.79
N VAL A 198 26.88 -16.29 3.44
CA VAL A 198 26.35 -17.30 4.39
C VAL A 198 27.28 -17.54 5.57
N GLU A 199 28.61 -17.55 5.36
CA GLU A 199 29.56 -17.75 6.45
C GLU A 199 29.59 -16.58 7.46
N ASP A 200 29.40 -15.35 7.00
CA ASP A 200 29.36 -14.14 7.84
C ASP A 200 28.11 -14.08 8.72
N VAL A 201 27.01 -14.70 8.28
CA VAL A 201 25.78 -14.84 9.10
C VAL A 201 26.07 -15.62 10.39
N ASN A 202 26.99 -16.57 10.36
CA ASN A 202 27.38 -17.33 11.57
C ASN A 202 28.08 -16.44 12.60
N ASP A 203 28.74 -15.37 12.18
CA ASP A 203 29.47 -14.42 13.02
C ASP A 203 28.57 -13.31 13.61
N LEU A 204 27.29 -13.25 13.20
CA LEU A 204 26.29 -12.39 13.82
C LEU A 204 26.05 -12.76 15.29
N ASN A 205 25.88 -11.73 16.11
CA ASN A 205 25.61 -11.77 17.54
C ASN A 205 24.53 -10.74 17.94
N ASN A 206 23.61 -10.43 17.01
CA ASN A 206 22.52 -9.47 17.20
C ASN A 206 21.40 -9.95 18.13
N GLY A 207 21.41 -11.23 18.53
CA GLY A 207 20.46 -11.76 19.50
C GLY A 207 19.02 -11.59 19.00
N TRP A 208 18.19 -10.97 19.83
CA TRP A 208 16.78 -10.69 19.53
C TRP A 208 16.54 -9.43 18.69
N LEU A 209 17.60 -8.71 18.31
CA LEU A 209 17.51 -7.55 17.41
C LEU A 209 17.52 -8.04 15.96
N THR A 210 16.43 -8.67 15.53
CA THR A 210 16.35 -9.42 14.26
C THR A 210 15.68 -8.59 13.15
N PRO A 211 16.45 -7.94 12.24
CA PRO A 211 15.87 -7.12 11.18
C PRO A 211 15.10 -7.91 10.13
N VAL A 212 14.36 -7.18 9.30
CA VAL A 212 13.90 -7.65 7.99
C VAL A 212 15.00 -7.38 6.96
N PHE A 213 15.35 -8.40 6.18
CA PHE A 213 16.33 -8.29 5.10
C PHE A 213 15.62 -8.09 3.76
N MET A 214 15.94 -7.01 3.07
CA MET A 214 15.43 -6.67 1.74
C MET A 214 16.61 -6.68 0.77
N SER A 215 16.77 -7.79 0.05
CA SER A 215 17.92 -8.08 -0.79
C SER A 215 17.49 -8.11 -2.26
N TYR A 216 17.45 -6.95 -2.88
CA TYR A 216 16.99 -6.80 -4.26
C TYR A 216 18.11 -7.13 -5.26
N VAL A 217 18.69 -8.33 -5.18
CA VAL A 217 19.83 -8.75 -6.02
C VAL A 217 19.70 -10.21 -6.43
N CYS A 218 20.35 -10.55 -7.55
CA CYS A 218 20.36 -11.88 -8.15
C CYS A 218 20.52 -13.01 -7.12
N ASN A 219 19.65 -14.02 -7.23
CA ASN A 219 19.77 -15.35 -6.63
C ASN A 219 19.96 -15.35 -5.11
N SER A 220 19.61 -14.24 -4.44
CA SER A 220 19.79 -14.11 -2.98
C SER A 220 18.71 -14.82 -2.17
N ASN A 221 17.64 -15.29 -2.83
CA ASN A 221 16.56 -16.07 -2.23
C ASN A 221 16.18 -17.31 -3.06
N ASP A 222 17.17 -18.03 -3.56
CA ASP A 222 16.98 -19.34 -4.20
C ASP A 222 17.11 -20.46 -3.16
N PHE A 223 16.01 -20.77 -2.49
CA PHE A 223 15.94 -21.85 -1.51
C PHE A 223 15.93 -23.25 -2.16
N ALA A 224 16.06 -23.36 -3.49
CA ALA A 224 16.29 -24.63 -4.19
C ALA A 224 17.72 -24.75 -4.74
N ASN A 225 18.61 -23.83 -4.36
CA ASN A 225 19.98 -23.83 -4.84
C ASN A 225 20.78 -25.03 -4.29
N ASN A 226 21.90 -25.37 -4.95
CA ASN A 226 22.84 -26.33 -4.38
C ASN A 226 23.68 -25.74 -3.22
N VAL A 227 23.67 -24.41 -3.05
CA VAL A 227 24.14 -23.74 -1.84
C VAL A 227 23.03 -23.84 -0.81
N ASP A 228 23.14 -24.82 0.09
CA ASP A 228 22.19 -25.07 1.16
C ASP A 228 22.92 -25.03 2.53
N PRO A 229 22.50 -24.15 3.46
CA PRO A 229 21.46 -23.13 3.29
C PRO A 229 21.94 -22.00 2.37
N CYS A 230 21.06 -21.47 1.51
CA CYS A 230 21.34 -20.24 0.76
C CYS A 230 21.32 -19.01 1.70
N LEU A 231 21.67 -17.81 1.21
CA LEU A 231 21.78 -16.61 2.07
C LEU A 231 20.50 -16.35 2.88
N SER A 232 19.34 -16.36 2.23
CA SER A 232 18.06 -16.08 2.89
C SER A 232 17.74 -17.12 3.98
N GLU A 233 17.99 -18.40 3.70
CA GLU A 233 17.82 -19.48 4.65
C GLU A 233 18.80 -19.39 5.83
N ALA A 234 20.06 -19.07 5.57
CA ALA A 234 21.07 -18.88 6.61
C ALA A 234 20.65 -17.74 7.57
N VAL A 235 20.12 -16.64 7.03
CA VAL A 235 19.59 -15.50 7.79
C VAL A 235 18.39 -15.91 8.65
N LEU A 236 17.45 -16.69 8.12
CA LEU A 236 16.27 -17.14 8.86
C LEU A 236 16.57 -18.24 9.89
N ARG A 237 17.43 -19.20 9.56
CA ARG A 237 17.76 -20.35 10.43
C ARG A 237 18.81 -19.99 11.49
N GLY A 238 19.45 -18.82 11.37
CA GLY A 238 20.55 -18.38 12.22
C GLY A 238 20.29 -18.43 13.73
N GLY A 239 21.14 -19.16 14.46
CA GLY A 239 21.22 -19.11 15.92
C GLY A 239 20.54 -20.28 16.61
N THR A 240 19.94 -20.01 17.77
CA THR A 240 19.18 -21.00 18.56
C THR A 240 17.92 -20.35 19.12
N PRO A 241 16.89 -21.12 19.54
CA PRO A 241 15.64 -20.56 20.07
C PRO A 241 15.80 -19.69 21.34
N THR A 242 16.99 -19.68 21.96
CA THR A 242 17.29 -18.86 23.14
C THR A 242 18.35 -17.78 22.90
N VAL A 243 19.09 -17.90 21.80
CA VAL A 243 20.12 -16.96 21.35
C VAL A 243 20.00 -16.91 19.82
N PRO A 244 18.96 -16.24 19.29
CA PRO A 244 18.79 -16.11 17.85
C PRO A 244 19.86 -15.20 17.25
N LYS A 245 19.99 -15.23 15.93
CA LYS A 245 20.76 -14.27 15.14
C LYS A 245 20.16 -14.18 13.73
N GLY A 246 20.73 -13.31 12.90
CA GLY A 246 20.22 -13.09 11.55
C GLY A 246 18.95 -12.24 11.56
N GLY A 247 18.00 -12.54 10.68
CA GLY A 247 16.79 -11.74 10.46
C GLY A 247 15.51 -12.50 10.81
N VAL A 248 14.39 -11.77 10.89
CA VAL A 248 13.04 -12.34 11.09
C VAL A 248 12.36 -12.72 9.78
N ALA A 249 12.71 -12.06 8.68
CA ALA A 249 12.22 -12.32 7.34
C ALA A 249 13.25 -11.87 6.29
N PHE A 250 13.09 -12.38 5.07
CA PHE A 250 13.95 -12.08 3.93
C PHE A 250 13.13 -11.99 2.63
N ILE A 251 13.34 -10.91 1.87
CA ILE A 251 12.84 -10.75 0.50
C ILE A 251 14.02 -10.75 -0.46
N GLY A 252 13.88 -11.48 -1.56
CA GLY A 252 14.80 -11.42 -2.68
C GLY A 252 14.36 -12.33 -3.82
N PRO A 253 15.01 -12.24 -4.98
CA PRO A 253 14.75 -13.11 -6.13
C PRO A 253 15.51 -14.44 -6.04
N SER A 254 14.93 -15.49 -6.63
CA SER A 254 15.59 -16.77 -6.88
C SER A 254 16.47 -16.75 -8.15
N ASP A 255 16.18 -15.88 -9.11
CA ASP A 255 16.91 -15.85 -10.39
C ASP A 255 18.29 -15.15 -10.32
N LEU A 256 19.28 -15.69 -11.05
CA LEU A 256 20.67 -15.20 -11.12
C LEU A 256 20.88 -14.00 -12.07
N HIS A 257 19.92 -13.70 -12.93
CA HIS A 257 20.03 -12.76 -14.05
C HIS A 257 19.04 -11.58 -13.97
N THR A 258 18.68 -11.16 -12.75
CA THR A 258 17.90 -9.93 -12.55
C THR A 258 18.66 -8.66 -13.00
N SER A 259 17.90 -7.61 -13.31
CA SER A 259 18.38 -6.36 -13.88
C SER A 259 18.26 -5.21 -12.90
N THR A 260 19.26 -4.34 -12.91
CA THR A 260 19.36 -3.17 -12.03
C THR A 260 18.17 -2.23 -12.15
N LYS A 261 17.71 -1.93 -13.38
CA LYS A 261 16.61 -0.96 -13.59
C LYS A 261 15.30 -1.40 -12.95
N PHE A 262 14.95 -2.68 -13.08
CA PHE A 262 13.72 -3.23 -12.49
C PHE A 262 13.84 -3.42 -10.98
N ASN A 263 14.98 -3.92 -10.48
CA ASN A 263 15.22 -4.06 -9.04
C ASN A 263 15.21 -2.71 -8.31
N ASN A 264 15.64 -1.61 -8.96
CA ASN A 264 15.56 -0.28 -8.36
C ASN A 264 14.10 0.17 -8.19
N VAL A 265 13.24 -0.07 -9.20
CA VAL A 265 11.80 0.24 -9.11
C VAL A 265 11.11 -0.60 -8.05
N ILE A 266 11.35 -1.92 -8.01
CA ILE A 266 10.74 -2.80 -7.00
C ILE A 266 11.15 -2.38 -5.58
N ASN A 267 12.42 -2.02 -5.38
CA ASN A 267 12.90 -1.48 -4.12
C ASN A 267 12.16 -0.17 -3.77
N ALA A 268 12.18 0.81 -4.68
CA ALA A 268 11.55 2.10 -4.43
C ALA A 268 10.06 1.98 -4.12
N TYR A 269 9.28 1.32 -4.98
CA TYR A 269 7.83 1.21 -4.82
C TYR A 269 7.41 0.37 -3.61
N MET A 270 8.23 -0.58 -3.16
CA MET A 270 7.98 -1.27 -1.90
C MET A 270 8.11 -0.32 -0.70
N TYR A 271 9.13 0.54 -0.68
CA TYR A 271 9.25 1.56 0.37
C TYR A 271 8.21 2.67 0.24
N ASP A 272 7.78 3.04 -0.96
CA ASP A 272 6.68 3.98 -1.17
C ASP A 272 5.41 3.49 -0.45
N ALA A 273 5.05 2.24 -0.73
CA ALA A 273 3.88 1.60 -0.14
C ALA A 273 3.95 1.59 1.39
N MET A 274 5.12 1.30 1.96
CA MET A 274 5.32 1.28 3.41
C MET A 274 5.31 2.68 4.04
N LEU A 275 6.02 3.64 3.46
CA LEU A 275 6.26 4.96 4.06
C LEU A 275 5.10 5.93 3.81
N ASN A 276 4.54 5.95 2.59
CA ASN A 276 3.53 6.92 2.18
C ASN A 276 2.11 6.37 2.21
N HIS A 277 1.94 5.05 2.11
CA HIS A 277 0.62 4.40 2.04
C HIS A 277 0.31 3.46 3.22
N GLY A 278 1.25 3.27 4.15
CA GLY A 278 1.04 2.45 5.35
C GLY A 278 0.88 0.95 5.08
N VAL A 279 1.26 0.47 3.90
CA VAL A 279 1.24 -0.95 3.51
C VAL A 279 2.50 -1.62 4.05
N VAL A 280 2.48 -1.96 5.34
CA VAL A 280 3.67 -2.45 6.08
C VAL A 280 3.71 -3.97 6.28
N GLU A 281 2.71 -4.70 5.78
CA GLU A 281 2.75 -6.17 5.75
C GLU A 281 3.63 -6.66 4.61
N LEU A 282 4.48 -7.66 4.88
CA LEU A 282 5.56 -8.07 3.97
C LEU A 282 5.06 -8.54 2.60
N GLY A 283 3.98 -9.33 2.55
CA GLY A 283 3.33 -9.80 1.33
C GLY A 283 2.79 -8.65 0.47
N PRO A 284 1.83 -7.86 0.99
CA PRO A 284 1.31 -6.68 0.31
C PRO A 284 2.39 -5.69 -0.14
N ALA A 285 3.40 -5.41 0.70
CA ALA A 285 4.47 -4.47 0.38
C ALA A 285 5.34 -4.96 -0.79
N MET A 286 5.69 -6.25 -0.81
CA MET A 286 6.44 -6.83 -1.94
C MET A 286 5.65 -6.75 -3.24
N GLN A 287 4.34 -7.06 -3.19
CA GLN A 287 3.46 -6.94 -4.36
C GLN A 287 3.37 -5.49 -4.85
N ALA A 288 3.27 -4.51 -3.94
CA ALA A 288 3.27 -3.09 -4.31
C ALA A 288 4.59 -2.70 -5.02
N GLY A 289 5.73 -3.21 -4.56
CA GLY A 289 7.01 -3.07 -5.26
C GLY A 289 6.99 -3.63 -6.68
N GLN A 290 6.46 -4.84 -6.87
CA GLN A 290 6.33 -5.46 -8.20
C GLN A 290 5.36 -4.68 -9.10
N SER A 291 4.24 -4.18 -8.57
CA SER A 291 3.28 -3.33 -9.29
C SER A 291 3.91 -2.01 -9.77
N GLY A 292 4.98 -1.53 -9.14
CA GLY A 292 5.77 -0.41 -9.67
C GLY A 292 6.27 -0.63 -11.10
N LEU A 293 6.51 -1.87 -11.52
CA LEU A 293 6.88 -2.19 -12.90
C LEU A 293 5.74 -1.99 -13.91
N VAL A 294 4.48 -2.10 -13.47
CA VAL A 294 3.32 -1.82 -14.33
C VAL A 294 3.27 -0.32 -14.65
N LYS A 295 3.58 0.52 -13.65
CA LYS A 295 3.61 1.97 -13.78
C LYS A 295 4.83 2.46 -14.57
N GLU A 296 6.03 2.00 -14.22
CA GLU A 296 7.28 2.52 -14.80
C GLU A 296 7.78 1.79 -16.05
N PHE A 297 7.26 0.59 -16.33
CA PHE A 297 7.60 -0.17 -17.54
C PHE A 297 6.34 -0.79 -18.17
N PRO A 298 5.34 0.02 -18.58
CA PRO A 298 4.07 -0.48 -19.10
C PRO A 298 4.24 -1.26 -20.41
N ALA A 299 5.30 -0.98 -21.19
CA ALA A 299 5.64 -1.70 -22.42
C ALA A 299 6.36 -3.05 -22.18
N GLN A 300 6.66 -3.43 -20.93
CA GLN A 300 7.32 -4.69 -20.56
C GLN A 300 6.32 -5.68 -19.93
N ASN A 301 5.15 -5.82 -20.57
CA ASN A 301 3.98 -6.59 -20.09
C ASN A 301 3.74 -7.92 -20.83
N GLY A 302 4.60 -8.27 -21.78
CA GLY A 302 4.52 -9.51 -22.55
C GLY A 302 4.98 -10.75 -21.77
N VAL A 303 4.77 -11.92 -22.39
CA VAL A 303 5.13 -13.20 -21.77
C VAL A 303 6.65 -13.30 -21.57
N GLY A 304 7.08 -13.52 -20.32
CA GLY A 304 8.49 -13.57 -19.93
C GLY A 304 9.21 -12.23 -19.89
N GLU A 305 8.48 -11.11 -20.08
CA GLU A 305 9.02 -9.77 -19.89
C GLU A 305 9.01 -9.37 -18.40
N ALA A 306 9.43 -8.14 -18.09
CA ALA A 306 9.71 -7.72 -16.72
C ALA A 306 8.53 -7.98 -15.75
N GLN A 307 7.30 -7.61 -16.12
CA GLN A 307 6.17 -7.73 -15.20
C GLN A 307 5.92 -9.21 -14.80
N GLU A 308 5.84 -10.13 -15.77
CA GLU A 308 5.68 -11.58 -15.48
C GLU A 308 6.90 -12.16 -14.77
N PHE A 309 8.09 -11.85 -15.26
CA PHE A 309 9.34 -12.41 -14.75
C PHE A 309 9.53 -12.10 -13.26
N TYR A 310 9.41 -10.81 -12.88
CA TYR A 310 9.59 -10.38 -11.50
C TYR A 310 8.45 -10.82 -10.59
N ALA A 311 7.23 -10.98 -11.10
CA ALA A 311 6.12 -11.58 -10.35
C ALA A 311 6.42 -13.03 -9.93
N HIS A 312 7.22 -13.77 -10.69
CA HIS A 312 7.52 -15.17 -10.39
C HIS A 312 8.80 -15.41 -9.58
N VAL A 313 9.86 -14.63 -9.80
CA VAL A 313 11.17 -14.94 -9.21
C VAL A 313 11.37 -14.34 -7.81
N TYR A 314 10.59 -13.34 -7.40
CA TYR A 314 10.67 -12.77 -6.05
C TYR A 314 9.91 -13.65 -5.03
N ASN A 315 10.59 -14.00 -3.95
CA ASN A 315 10.05 -14.85 -2.90
C ASN A 315 10.19 -14.19 -1.52
N ILE A 316 9.28 -14.57 -0.60
CA ILE A 316 9.34 -14.24 0.82
C ILE A 316 9.76 -15.51 1.59
N LEU A 317 10.94 -15.48 2.21
CA LEU A 317 11.24 -16.41 3.29
C LEU A 317 10.92 -15.74 4.62
N GLY A 318 9.97 -16.32 5.33
CA GLY A 318 9.38 -15.77 6.53
C GLY A 318 7.86 -15.77 6.46
N ASP A 319 7.27 -15.03 7.38
CA ASP A 319 5.84 -14.88 7.52
C ASP A 319 5.33 -13.73 6.63
N PRO A 320 4.47 -13.99 5.62
CA PRO A 320 4.03 -12.96 4.68
C PRO A 320 3.13 -11.90 5.33
N SER A 321 2.49 -12.21 6.46
CA SER A 321 1.73 -11.21 7.24
C SER A 321 2.55 -10.62 8.40
N LEU A 322 3.88 -10.70 8.34
CA LEU A 322 4.74 -9.96 9.25
C LEU A 322 4.58 -8.45 8.97
N GLN A 323 4.17 -7.71 10.00
CA GLN A 323 4.10 -6.26 10.00
C GLN A 323 5.51 -5.69 10.21
N VAL A 324 6.11 -5.11 9.17
CA VAL A 324 7.44 -4.51 9.22
C VAL A 324 7.38 -3.22 10.04
N TYR A 325 8.22 -3.12 11.09
CA TYR A 325 8.40 -1.86 11.79
C TYR A 325 9.29 -0.93 10.97
N VAL A 326 8.69 0.17 10.49
CA VAL A 326 9.38 1.25 9.78
C VAL A 326 9.76 2.43 10.69
N ASP A 327 9.47 2.35 11.98
CA ASP A 327 9.96 3.24 13.05
C ASP A 327 9.76 2.53 14.41
N THR A 328 10.16 3.16 15.51
CA THR A 328 9.88 2.68 16.87
C THR A 328 8.37 2.51 17.10
N PRO A 329 7.89 1.29 17.40
CA PRO A 329 6.47 1.05 17.56
C PRO A 329 5.92 1.63 18.86
N LYS A 330 4.65 2.02 18.80
CA LYS A 330 3.86 2.50 19.93
C LYS A 330 3.30 1.35 20.77
N GLU A 331 2.76 1.66 21.94
CA GLU A 331 2.15 0.68 22.84
C GLU A 331 0.65 0.94 23.03
N PHE A 332 -0.11 -0.13 23.24
CA PHE A 332 -1.53 -0.02 23.57
C PHE A 332 -1.75 0.13 25.08
N THR A 333 -2.75 0.92 25.44
CA THR A 333 -3.37 0.89 26.77
C THR A 333 -4.85 0.52 26.66
N PHE A 334 -5.35 -0.19 27.68
CA PHE A 334 -6.68 -0.79 27.68
C PHE A 334 -7.55 -0.16 28.76
N GLN A 335 -8.77 0.23 28.41
CA GLN A 335 -9.83 0.56 29.38
C GLN A 335 -10.97 -0.43 29.20
N ILE A 336 -11.16 -1.33 30.16
CA ILE A 336 -12.05 -2.48 30.02
C ILE A 336 -13.19 -2.37 31.03
N ASN A 337 -14.41 -2.60 30.56
CA ASN A 337 -15.57 -2.72 31.43
C ASN A 337 -15.64 -4.13 32.03
N ASP A 338 -16.31 -4.28 33.18
CA ASP A 338 -16.52 -5.59 33.79
C ASP A 338 -17.15 -6.57 32.79
N ILE A 339 -16.51 -7.72 32.60
CA ILE A 339 -16.98 -8.81 31.73
C ILE A 339 -17.73 -9.80 32.61
N ASN A 340 -19.03 -9.99 32.37
CA ASN A 340 -19.88 -10.76 33.25
C ASN A 340 -20.19 -12.15 32.67
N ALA A 341 -20.22 -13.16 33.54
CA ALA A 341 -20.54 -14.54 33.16
C ALA A 341 -22.00 -14.72 32.69
N ASN A 342 -22.88 -13.74 32.94
CA ASN A 342 -24.30 -13.80 32.53
C ASN A 342 -24.54 -13.39 31.07
N ASP A 343 -23.58 -12.78 30.39
CA ASP A 343 -23.76 -12.34 29.00
C ASP A 343 -22.52 -12.44 28.11
N GLY A 344 -21.31 -12.46 28.69
CA GLY A 344 -20.07 -12.54 27.91
C GLY A 344 -19.86 -11.32 27.00
N LEU A 345 -20.49 -10.17 27.30
CA LEU A 345 -20.27 -8.95 26.56
C LEU A 345 -18.89 -8.38 26.93
N VAL A 346 -18.04 -8.21 25.93
CA VAL A 346 -16.74 -7.58 26.06
C VAL A 346 -16.84 -6.17 25.50
N ARG A 347 -16.69 -5.18 26.37
CA ARG A 347 -16.64 -3.76 25.99
C ARG A 347 -15.34 -3.14 26.50
N LEU A 348 -14.52 -2.68 25.58
CA LEU A 348 -13.25 -2.07 25.91
C LEU A 348 -12.86 -0.95 24.95
N LYS A 349 -12.01 -0.07 25.43
CA LYS A 349 -11.42 1.02 24.66
C LYS A 349 -9.92 0.81 24.53
N ILE A 350 -9.42 0.90 23.31
CA ILE A 350 -7.99 0.86 22.99
C ILE A 350 -7.49 2.28 22.81
N LEU A 351 -6.41 2.59 23.51
CA LEU A 351 -5.75 3.89 23.49
C LEU A 351 -4.25 3.72 23.24
N ASP A 352 -3.57 4.79 22.83
CA ASP A 352 -2.10 4.86 22.80
C ASP A 352 -1.52 5.20 24.19
N GLU A 353 -0.20 5.27 24.28
CA GLU A 353 0.52 5.61 25.52
C GLU A 353 0.27 7.04 26.05
N ILE A 354 -0.34 7.93 25.25
CA ILE A 354 -0.71 9.31 25.62
C ILE A 354 -2.23 9.52 25.72
N GLU A 355 -3.00 8.43 25.85
CA GLU A 355 -4.46 8.38 26.04
C GLU A 355 -5.31 8.82 24.82
N ASN A 356 -4.75 8.85 23.61
CA ASN A 356 -5.57 9.05 22.40
C ASN A 356 -6.21 7.72 21.96
N PRO A 357 -7.46 7.75 21.46
CA PRO A 357 -8.07 6.60 20.80
C PRO A 357 -7.25 6.06 19.63
N VAL A 358 -7.11 4.74 19.56
CA VAL A 358 -6.51 4.07 18.40
C VAL A 358 -7.62 3.44 17.57
N SER A 359 -7.78 3.93 16.34
CA SER A 359 -8.70 3.39 15.34
C SER A 359 -8.04 2.29 14.51
N GLY A 360 -8.82 1.37 13.92
CA GLY A 360 -8.33 0.30 13.05
C GLY A 360 -7.42 -0.74 13.69
N ALA A 361 -7.37 -0.84 15.02
CA ALA A 361 -6.68 -1.92 15.72
C ALA A 361 -7.56 -3.18 15.78
N VAL A 362 -6.97 -4.33 15.45
CA VAL A 362 -7.60 -5.65 15.54
C VAL A 362 -7.47 -6.16 16.98
N VAL A 363 -8.61 -6.35 17.64
CA VAL A 363 -8.71 -6.93 18.98
C VAL A 363 -9.09 -8.40 18.87
N SER A 364 -8.30 -9.27 19.49
CA SER A 364 -8.56 -10.71 19.58
C SER A 364 -8.82 -11.10 21.03
N ILE A 365 -9.82 -11.95 21.25
CA ILE A 365 -10.22 -12.42 22.58
C ILE A 365 -10.06 -13.94 22.63
N MET A 366 -9.33 -14.43 23.63
CA MET A 366 -8.96 -15.83 23.77
C MET A 366 -9.19 -16.33 25.21
N ASN A 367 -9.35 -17.65 25.36
CA ASN A 367 -9.31 -18.35 26.64
C ASN A 367 -8.27 -19.49 26.55
N GLY A 368 -7.05 -19.22 27.01
CA GLY A 368 -5.92 -20.11 26.74
C GLY A 368 -5.64 -20.18 25.24
N ASP A 369 -5.75 -21.39 24.66
CA ASP A 369 -5.54 -21.61 23.22
C ASP A 369 -6.83 -21.47 22.38
N GLU A 370 -7.99 -21.31 23.04
CA GLU A 370 -9.28 -21.18 22.39
C GLU A 370 -9.49 -19.74 21.90
N PHE A 371 -9.72 -19.56 20.61
CA PHE A 371 -10.09 -18.28 20.00
C PHE A 371 -11.59 -18.07 20.12
N LEU A 372 -12.01 -17.02 20.82
CA LEU A 372 -13.42 -16.79 21.13
C LEU A 372 -14.06 -15.74 20.23
N GLY A 373 -13.28 -14.79 19.72
CA GLY A 373 -13.78 -13.75 18.83
C GLY A 373 -12.72 -12.70 18.48
N LYS A 374 -13.04 -11.86 17.50
CA LYS A 374 -12.25 -10.69 17.10
C LYS A 374 -13.16 -9.53 16.72
N SER A 375 -12.63 -8.31 16.79
CA SER A 375 -13.31 -7.10 16.33
C SER A 375 -12.27 -6.01 16.04
N VAL A 376 -12.68 -4.93 15.38
CA VAL A 376 -11.81 -3.82 14.98
C VAL A 376 -12.29 -2.54 15.65
N THR A 377 -11.36 -1.77 16.23
CA THR A 377 -11.67 -0.48 16.85
C THR A 377 -12.13 0.55 15.81
N VAL A 378 -13.12 1.37 16.15
CA VAL A 378 -13.50 2.59 15.39
C VAL A 378 -12.64 3.81 15.70
N GLU A 379 -12.94 4.95 15.05
CA GLU A 379 -12.32 6.26 15.29
C GLU A 379 -12.18 6.65 16.76
N ASP A 380 -13.17 6.31 17.60
CA ASP A 380 -13.13 6.64 19.02
C ASP A 380 -12.51 5.54 19.90
N GLY A 381 -11.97 4.47 19.30
CA GLY A 381 -11.16 3.44 19.95
C GLY A 381 -11.95 2.32 20.64
N TRP A 382 -13.28 2.28 20.53
CA TRP A 382 -14.09 1.24 21.15
C TRP A 382 -14.11 -0.08 20.37
N VAL A 383 -14.14 -1.17 21.11
CA VAL A 383 -14.51 -2.52 20.68
C VAL A 383 -15.63 -3.04 21.56
N VAL A 384 -16.67 -3.59 20.92
CA VAL A 384 -17.80 -4.23 21.57
C VAL A 384 -18.09 -5.54 20.84
N THR A 385 -18.10 -6.66 21.54
CA THR A 385 -18.39 -7.99 20.95
C THR A 385 -18.88 -8.95 22.03
N ASN A 386 -19.53 -10.03 21.63
CA ASN A 386 -19.91 -11.11 22.53
C ASN A 386 -18.99 -12.31 22.37
N VAL A 387 -18.57 -12.88 23.49
CA VAL A 387 -17.84 -14.15 23.52
C VAL A 387 -18.53 -15.15 24.44
N ASN A 388 -18.40 -16.44 24.13
CA ASN A 388 -18.89 -17.47 25.02
C ASN A 388 -17.98 -17.57 26.26
N VAL A 389 -18.51 -17.21 27.43
CA VAL A 389 -17.80 -17.23 28.72
C VAL A 389 -18.24 -18.40 29.63
N GLU A 390 -18.98 -19.38 29.12
CA GLU A 390 -19.41 -20.53 29.92
C GLU A 390 -18.22 -21.31 30.49
N GLY A 391 -18.06 -21.31 31.81
CA GLY A 391 -16.95 -21.97 32.49
C GLY A 391 -15.59 -21.28 32.33
N VAL A 392 -15.57 -20.07 31.79
CA VAL A 392 -14.36 -19.23 31.62
C VAL A 392 -14.16 -18.37 32.87
N ASN A 393 -12.95 -18.39 33.44
CA ASN A 393 -12.63 -17.58 34.62
C ASN A 393 -11.94 -16.25 34.25
N SER A 394 -11.26 -16.21 33.11
CA SER A 394 -10.54 -15.04 32.61
C SER A 394 -10.36 -15.12 31.11
N LEU A 395 -10.25 -13.96 30.47
CA LEU A 395 -10.01 -13.80 29.05
C LEU A 395 -8.64 -13.16 28.82
N ASP A 396 -7.91 -13.67 27.84
CA ASP A 396 -6.73 -13.01 27.28
C ASP A 396 -7.16 -12.15 26.09
N ILE A 397 -6.96 -10.85 26.21
CA ILE A 397 -7.34 -9.86 25.20
C ILE A 397 -6.07 -9.29 24.59
N TYR A 398 -6.00 -9.31 23.26
CA TYR A 398 -4.88 -8.80 22.49
C TYR A 398 -5.33 -7.65 21.58
N ALA A 399 -4.45 -6.68 21.34
CA ALA A 399 -4.65 -5.60 20.37
C ALA A 399 -3.49 -5.54 19.38
N ASN A 400 -3.77 -5.34 18.09
CA ASN A 400 -2.80 -5.42 17.01
C ASN A 400 -3.04 -4.34 15.97
N LYS A 401 -1.98 -3.63 15.56
CA LYS A 401 -2.00 -2.66 14.45
C LYS A 401 -0.57 -2.44 13.95
N GLY A 402 -0.39 -2.19 12.66
CA GLY A 402 0.89 -1.72 12.12
C GLY A 402 1.42 -0.51 12.88
N GLY A 403 2.72 -0.51 13.19
CA GLY A 403 3.35 0.53 14.02
C GLY A 403 3.10 0.41 15.53
N PHE A 404 2.44 -0.65 16.01
CA PHE A 404 2.26 -0.93 17.44
C PHE A 404 2.84 -2.30 17.83
N ILE A 405 3.30 -2.42 19.06
CA ILE A 405 3.61 -3.71 19.70
C ILE A 405 2.28 -4.41 20.01
N GLN A 406 2.20 -5.74 19.83
CA GLN A 406 1.00 -6.50 20.23
C GLN A 406 0.68 -6.24 21.72
N GLY A 407 -0.45 -5.59 21.97
CA GLY A 407 -0.96 -5.38 23.32
C GLY A 407 -1.51 -6.67 23.90
N HIS A 408 -1.40 -6.87 25.20
CA HIS A 408 -1.98 -8.01 25.91
C HIS A 408 -2.44 -7.61 27.31
N VAL A 409 -3.64 -8.07 27.69
CA VAL A 409 -4.18 -7.97 29.05
C VAL A 409 -5.02 -9.20 29.36
N THR A 410 -4.98 -9.64 30.62
CA THR A 410 -5.84 -10.72 31.12
C THR A 410 -6.90 -10.12 32.02
N GLU A 411 -8.17 -10.30 31.68
CA GLU A 411 -9.32 -9.80 32.46
C GLU A 411 -10.14 -10.93 33.06
N THR A 412 -10.61 -10.74 34.30
CA THR A 412 -11.41 -11.75 34.99
C THR A 412 -12.88 -11.68 34.59
N VAL A 413 -13.50 -12.84 34.39
CA VAL A 413 -14.95 -12.95 34.22
C VAL A 413 -15.61 -12.92 35.60
N VAL A 414 -16.55 -11.99 35.79
CA VAL A 414 -17.23 -11.75 37.06
C VAL A 414 -18.50 -12.60 37.18
N ASP A 415 -18.75 -13.15 38.36
CA ASP A 415 -19.96 -13.91 38.66
C ASP A 415 -21.24 -13.07 38.44
N PRO A 416 -22.35 -13.71 38.02
CA PRO A 416 -23.58 -13.01 37.67
C PRO A 416 -24.17 -12.23 38.84
N ILE A 417 -24.58 -10.98 38.58
CA ILE A 417 -25.33 -10.15 39.53
C ILE A 417 -26.83 -10.28 39.22
N GLY A 418 -27.52 -11.21 39.88
CA GLY A 418 -28.98 -11.28 39.78
C GLY A 418 -29.57 -12.67 39.97
N ASP A 419 -30.90 -12.72 39.89
CA ASP A 419 -31.71 -13.95 39.99
C ASP A 419 -31.88 -14.66 38.63
N HIS A 420 -31.59 -13.96 37.53
CA HIS A 420 -31.79 -14.41 36.15
C HIS A 420 -30.60 -14.00 35.28
N ILE A 421 -30.20 -14.85 34.34
CA ILE A 421 -29.10 -14.59 33.40
C ILE A 421 -29.52 -14.82 31.95
N LEU A 422 -28.86 -14.12 31.02
CA LEU A 422 -29.06 -14.28 29.58
C LEU A 422 -28.15 -15.40 29.05
N SER A 423 -28.70 -16.59 28.81
CA SER A 423 -27.87 -17.72 28.40
C SER A 423 -27.59 -17.77 26.89
N ASN A 424 -28.45 -17.18 26.06
CA ASN A 424 -28.28 -17.14 24.61
C ASN A 424 -29.17 -16.07 23.96
N VAL A 425 -28.68 -15.42 22.90
CA VAL A 425 -29.49 -14.60 21.99
C VAL A 425 -29.26 -15.12 20.58
N GLN A 426 -30.32 -15.61 19.94
CA GLN A 426 -30.30 -15.92 18.52
C GLN A 426 -30.96 -14.79 17.75
N ILE A 427 -30.27 -14.30 16.72
CA ILE A 427 -30.73 -13.23 15.84
C ILE A 427 -30.89 -13.84 14.46
N THR A 428 -32.05 -13.62 13.84
CA THR A 428 -32.34 -14.10 12.49
C THR A 428 -32.86 -12.96 11.64
N GLN A 429 -32.42 -12.88 10.39
CA GLN A 429 -32.93 -11.94 9.40
C GLN A 429 -33.91 -12.61 8.42
N THR A 430 -34.85 -11.85 7.86
CA THR A 430 -35.87 -12.36 6.91
C THR A 430 -35.33 -12.64 5.50
N SER A 431 -34.25 -11.96 5.13
CA SER A 431 -33.64 -11.96 3.80
C SER A 431 -32.13 -11.86 3.97
N GLY A 432 -31.36 -12.63 3.19
CA GLY A 432 -29.89 -12.58 3.20
C GLY A 432 -29.20 -13.89 3.60
N SER A 433 -27.88 -13.78 3.79
CA SER A 433 -26.96 -14.86 4.17
C SER A 433 -27.07 -15.22 5.67
N GLU A 434 -26.17 -16.06 6.20
CA GLU A 434 -26.05 -16.28 7.66
C GLU A 434 -25.62 -15.01 8.42
N ASN A 435 -24.86 -14.10 7.79
CA ASN A 435 -24.37 -12.88 8.43
C ASN A 435 -25.35 -11.71 8.29
N LEU A 436 -25.49 -10.92 9.35
CA LEU A 436 -26.49 -9.84 9.44
C LEU A 436 -26.12 -8.67 8.53
N ALA A 437 -27.05 -8.26 7.67
CA ALA A 437 -26.89 -7.08 6.81
C ALA A 437 -27.66 -5.87 7.37
N LEU A 438 -27.14 -4.66 7.12
CA LEU A 438 -27.83 -3.42 7.49
C LEU A 438 -29.16 -3.26 6.71
N GLY A 439 -30.15 -2.72 7.41
CA GLY A 439 -31.49 -2.42 6.91
C GLY A 439 -32.43 -3.62 6.71
N GLU A 440 -32.02 -4.83 7.10
CA GLU A 440 -32.88 -6.03 7.10
C GLU A 440 -33.78 -6.11 8.35
N GLU A 441 -34.92 -6.82 8.27
CA GLU A 441 -35.75 -7.10 9.44
C GLU A 441 -35.12 -8.19 10.32
N LEU A 442 -34.79 -7.84 11.56
CA LEU A 442 -34.23 -8.72 12.57
C LEU A 442 -35.29 -9.22 13.54
N TYR A 443 -35.26 -10.52 13.81
CA TYR A 443 -36.05 -11.19 14.82
C TYR A 443 -35.13 -11.86 15.85
N PHE A 444 -35.52 -11.76 17.12
CA PHE A 444 -34.73 -12.23 18.25
C PHE A 444 -35.42 -13.42 18.93
N SER A 445 -34.61 -14.39 19.34
CA SER A 445 -34.99 -15.48 20.23
C SER A 445 -34.04 -15.51 21.41
N ILE A 446 -34.53 -15.14 22.59
CA ILE A 446 -33.70 -15.03 23.80
C ILE A 446 -33.91 -16.24 24.70
N SER A 447 -32.84 -16.69 25.34
CA SER A 447 -32.87 -17.74 26.36
C SER A 447 -32.47 -17.16 27.71
N VAL A 448 -33.32 -17.35 28.72
CA VAL A 448 -33.09 -16.81 30.07
C VAL A 448 -33.14 -17.96 31.08
N GLU A 449 -32.15 -18.03 31.96
CA GLU A 449 -32.05 -19.02 33.03
C GLU A 449 -32.31 -18.39 34.40
N ASN A 450 -33.00 -19.11 35.29
CA ASN A 450 -33.16 -18.72 36.69
C ASN A 450 -32.06 -19.31 37.57
N VAL A 451 -31.17 -18.44 38.06
CA VAL A 451 -30.01 -18.79 38.90
C VAL A 451 -30.21 -18.47 40.39
N SER A 452 -31.39 -18.00 40.80
CA SER A 452 -31.70 -17.57 42.18
C SER A 452 -31.65 -18.70 43.24
N GLY A 453 -31.50 -19.96 42.82
CA GLY A 453 -31.57 -21.13 43.72
C GLY A 453 -32.99 -21.48 44.20
N SER A 454 -34.03 -20.79 43.72
CA SER A 454 -35.43 -21.02 44.07
C SER A 454 -36.38 -20.76 42.90
N GLN A 455 -37.67 -21.12 43.02
CA GLN A 455 -38.66 -20.79 41.97
C GLN A 455 -38.98 -19.30 41.99
N THR A 456 -38.97 -18.65 40.83
CA THR A 456 -39.35 -17.24 40.65
C THR A 456 -40.79 -17.12 40.13
N ASP A 457 -41.51 -16.10 40.56
CA ASP A 457 -42.83 -15.74 40.00
C ASP A 457 -42.69 -15.18 38.57
N SER A 458 -43.80 -15.09 37.83
CA SER A 458 -43.83 -14.39 36.54
C SER A 458 -43.55 -12.90 36.71
N PHE A 459 -42.79 -12.31 35.78
CA PHE A 459 -42.44 -10.89 35.81
C PHE A 459 -42.45 -10.27 34.41
N LEU A 460 -42.58 -8.95 34.35
CA LEU A 460 -42.46 -8.19 33.11
C LEU A 460 -41.01 -7.74 32.92
N GLY A 461 -40.57 -7.70 31.68
CA GLY A 461 -39.29 -7.13 31.27
C GLY A 461 -39.37 -6.56 29.87
N PHE A 462 -38.23 -6.18 29.32
CA PHE A 462 -38.12 -5.68 27.96
C PHE A 462 -36.78 -6.06 27.34
N LEU A 463 -36.78 -6.22 26.01
CA LEU A 463 -35.58 -6.21 25.18
C LEU A 463 -35.49 -4.81 24.55
N ARG A 464 -34.34 -4.16 24.70
CA ARG A 464 -34.09 -2.84 24.12
C ARG A 464 -32.83 -2.85 23.29
N ILE A 465 -32.93 -2.31 22.08
CA ILE A 465 -31.83 -2.16 21.12
C ILE A 465 -31.43 -0.69 21.07
N LEU A 466 -30.13 -0.42 21.07
CA LEU A 466 -29.52 0.90 21.27
C LEU A 466 -28.60 1.27 20.10
N PRO A 467 -29.15 1.67 18.93
CA PRO A 467 -28.35 2.02 17.74
C PRO A 467 -27.73 3.43 17.81
N GLY A 468 -27.43 3.95 19.00
CA GLY A 468 -26.97 5.34 19.20
C GLY A 468 -28.04 6.43 19.00
N THR A 469 -29.15 6.12 18.32
CA THR A 469 -30.27 7.04 18.07
C THR A 469 -31.48 6.76 18.99
N THR A 470 -32.66 6.53 18.42
CA THR A 470 -33.86 6.18 19.17
C THR A 470 -33.86 4.70 19.46
N ALA A 471 -33.89 4.34 20.75
CA ALA A 471 -33.92 2.94 21.16
C ALA A 471 -35.21 2.24 20.72
N ILE A 472 -35.07 1.02 20.20
CA ILE A 472 -36.18 0.13 19.86
C ILE A 472 -36.46 -0.75 21.08
N THR A 473 -37.70 -0.80 21.56
CA THR A 473 -38.05 -1.55 22.79
C THR A 473 -39.21 -2.50 22.55
N PHE A 474 -39.06 -3.73 23.00
CA PHE A 474 -40.10 -4.76 22.99
C PHE A 474 -40.41 -5.20 24.41
N ASP A 475 -41.67 -5.10 24.82
CA ASP A 475 -42.12 -5.61 26.11
C ASP A 475 -42.19 -7.14 26.09
N ILE A 476 -41.71 -7.78 27.16
CA ILE A 476 -41.60 -9.24 27.29
C ILE A 476 -42.27 -9.70 28.58
N ASP A 477 -43.07 -10.76 28.49
CA ASP A 477 -43.70 -11.42 29.65
C ASP A 477 -42.92 -12.71 29.97
N PHE A 478 -42.25 -12.72 31.12
CA PHE A 478 -41.48 -13.86 31.59
C PHE A 478 -42.36 -14.74 32.51
N PRO A 479 -42.57 -16.02 32.17
CA PRO A 479 -43.32 -16.95 33.02
C PRO A 479 -42.58 -17.24 34.32
N ALA A 480 -43.26 -17.89 35.27
CA ALA A 480 -42.62 -18.41 36.48
C ALA A 480 -41.61 -19.52 36.11
N MET A 481 -40.42 -19.49 36.72
CA MET A 481 -39.29 -20.37 36.38
C MET A 481 -38.83 -21.12 37.63
N ASN A 482 -38.64 -22.44 37.54
CA ASN A 482 -37.98 -23.22 38.58
C ASN A 482 -36.49 -22.87 38.67
N SER A 483 -35.86 -23.22 39.80
CA SER A 483 -34.40 -23.05 39.94
C SER A 483 -33.66 -23.86 38.88
N GLY A 484 -32.75 -23.22 38.15
CA GLY A 484 -31.99 -23.81 37.04
C GLY A 484 -32.83 -24.09 35.78
N GLU A 485 -34.06 -23.57 35.69
CA GLU A 485 -34.86 -23.67 34.47
C GLU A 485 -34.44 -22.58 33.48
N THR A 486 -34.17 -22.98 32.23
CA THR A 486 -33.96 -22.08 31.09
C THR A 486 -35.23 -22.04 30.25
N ILE A 487 -35.73 -20.85 29.97
CA ILE A 487 -36.86 -20.63 29.05
C ILE A 487 -36.37 -19.97 27.76
N VAL A 488 -37.08 -20.22 26.66
CA VAL A 488 -36.82 -19.58 25.37
C VAL A 488 -38.02 -18.74 24.98
N ILE A 489 -37.78 -17.46 24.64
CA ILE A 489 -38.79 -16.52 24.15
C ILE A 489 -38.46 -16.19 22.69
N PRO A 490 -39.13 -16.84 21.72
CA PRO A 490 -38.83 -16.67 20.30
C PRO A 490 -39.62 -15.51 19.67
N ASN A 491 -39.20 -15.12 18.45
CA ASN A 491 -39.92 -14.21 17.55
C ASN A 491 -40.21 -12.81 18.13
N ILE A 492 -39.25 -12.23 18.84
CA ILE A 492 -39.31 -10.83 19.27
C ILE A 492 -38.88 -9.96 18.09
N GLY A 493 -39.70 -9.02 17.62
CA GLY A 493 -39.38 -8.18 16.46
C GLY A 493 -40.60 -7.83 15.59
N PRO A 494 -40.38 -7.28 14.38
CA PRO A 494 -39.06 -6.99 13.78
C PRO A 494 -38.40 -5.73 14.35
N ALA A 495 -37.08 -5.70 14.36
CA ALA A 495 -36.26 -4.48 14.45
C ALA A 495 -35.53 -4.26 13.14
N ILE A 496 -35.34 -3.01 12.71
CA ILE A 496 -34.55 -2.66 11.52
C ILE A 496 -33.48 -1.66 11.95
N LEU A 497 -32.23 -1.95 11.60
CA LEU A 497 -31.06 -1.18 11.99
C LEU A 497 -30.31 -0.78 10.73
N TYR A 498 -30.14 0.52 10.51
CA TYR A 498 -29.50 1.06 9.31
C TYR A 498 -28.07 1.54 9.57
N GLU A 499 -27.77 1.88 10.82
CA GLU A 499 -26.47 2.38 11.23
C GLU A 499 -26.02 1.61 12.48
N PRO A 500 -24.80 1.06 12.47
CA PRO A 500 -24.17 0.52 13.67
C PRO A 500 -23.79 1.65 14.64
N TYR A 501 -23.58 1.32 15.92
CA TYR A 501 -23.15 2.29 16.93
C TYR A 501 -21.64 2.27 17.15
N TYR A 502 -21.02 1.08 17.19
CA TYR A 502 -19.57 0.89 17.28
C TYR A 502 -19.06 0.06 16.09
N SER A 503 -18.56 0.71 15.03
CA SER A 503 -18.09 0.09 13.77
C SER A 503 -19.19 -0.65 13.06
N ASN A 504 -19.44 -1.88 13.47
CA ASN A 504 -20.38 -2.83 12.93
C ASN A 504 -21.31 -3.39 14.01
N VAL A 505 -21.30 -2.80 15.21
CA VAL A 505 -21.99 -3.34 16.39
C VAL A 505 -23.07 -2.41 16.93
N VAL A 506 -24.21 -2.98 17.31
CA VAL A 506 -25.29 -2.30 18.05
C VAL A 506 -25.53 -2.98 19.39
N ASP A 507 -25.67 -2.17 20.46
CA ASP A 507 -25.94 -2.68 21.80
C ASP A 507 -27.40 -3.16 21.94
N GLY A 508 -27.58 -4.27 22.65
CA GLY A 508 -28.84 -4.79 23.13
C GLY A 508 -28.81 -5.01 24.65
N GLU A 509 -29.93 -4.73 25.32
CA GLU A 509 -30.09 -4.97 26.75
C GLU A 509 -31.41 -5.70 27.03
N ILE A 510 -31.38 -6.60 28.01
CA ILE A 510 -32.57 -7.29 28.53
C ILE A 510 -32.69 -6.98 30.02
N LYS A 511 -33.81 -6.37 30.40
CA LYS A 511 -34.06 -5.88 31.77
C LYS A 511 -35.45 -6.26 32.26
N LYS A 512 -35.57 -6.40 33.58
CA LYS A 512 -36.87 -6.43 34.26
C LYS A 512 -37.49 -5.04 34.24
N SER A 513 -38.81 -4.95 34.28
CA SER A 513 -39.51 -3.65 34.41
C SER A 513 -39.19 -2.92 35.72
N THR A 514 -38.61 -3.61 36.71
CA THR A 514 -38.08 -3.02 37.96
C THR A 514 -36.76 -2.27 37.76
N GLY A 515 -36.08 -2.48 36.62
CA GLY A 515 -34.77 -1.93 36.30
C GLY A 515 -33.60 -2.89 36.51
N ASP A 516 -33.84 -4.08 37.06
CA ASP A 516 -32.80 -5.08 37.26
C ASP A 516 -32.34 -5.69 35.92
N GLN A 517 -31.03 -5.77 35.71
CA GLN A 517 -30.41 -6.36 34.51
C GLN A 517 -30.61 -7.88 34.46
N ILE A 518 -30.87 -8.42 33.27
CA ILE A 518 -30.80 -9.87 33.00
C ILE A 518 -29.52 -10.19 32.22
N GLY A 519 -29.21 -9.41 31.18
CA GLY A 519 -27.95 -9.47 30.45
C GLY A 519 -27.90 -8.43 29.33
N ASP A 520 -26.70 -8.06 28.91
CA ASP A 520 -26.47 -7.23 27.72
C ASP A 520 -25.99 -8.11 26.55
N PHE A 521 -26.06 -7.61 25.33
CA PHE A 521 -25.52 -8.31 24.16
C PHE A 521 -25.18 -7.29 23.07
N SER A 522 -24.37 -7.70 22.11
CA SER A 522 -24.02 -7.00 20.89
C SER A 522 -24.69 -7.66 19.70
N ILE A 523 -25.11 -6.84 18.74
CA ILE A 523 -25.60 -7.24 17.44
C ILE A 523 -24.53 -6.86 16.44
N GLU A 524 -23.86 -7.85 15.88
CA GLU A 524 -22.76 -7.65 14.94
C GLU A 524 -23.27 -7.77 13.50
N PHE A 525 -22.97 -6.75 12.70
CA PHE A 525 -23.29 -6.69 11.28
C PHE A 525 -22.05 -7.00 10.46
N GLU A 526 -22.27 -7.63 9.31
CA GLU A 526 -21.29 -7.62 8.22
C GLU A 526 -21.35 -6.23 7.59
N LEU A 527 -20.21 -5.54 7.50
CA LEU A 527 -20.15 -4.22 6.88
C LEU A 527 -20.08 -4.35 5.36
N PRO A 528 -20.56 -3.35 4.61
CA PRO A 528 -20.51 -3.40 3.15
C PRO A 528 -19.09 -3.11 2.67
N VAL A 529 -18.55 -4.01 1.84
CA VAL A 529 -17.27 -3.83 1.16
C VAL A 529 -17.57 -3.89 -0.33
N PHE A 530 -17.57 -2.73 -0.98
CA PHE A 530 -17.87 -2.61 -2.40
C PHE A 530 -16.72 -2.00 -3.17
N GLU A 531 -16.50 -2.49 -4.39
CA GLU A 531 -15.78 -1.76 -5.42
C GLU A 531 -16.80 -1.20 -6.41
N ILE A 532 -16.64 0.07 -6.77
CA ILE A 532 -17.56 0.79 -7.65
C ILE A 532 -16.72 1.50 -8.71
N ILE A 533 -17.01 1.22 -9.98
CA ILE A 533 -16.34 1.85 -11.12
C ILE A 533 -17.36 2.35 -12.15
N PHE A 534 -17.04 3.46 -12.80
CA PHE A 534 -17.79 3.93 -13.96
C PHE A 534 -17.23 3.32 -15.25
N LEU A 535 -18.10 2.71 -16.07
CA LEU A 535 -17.77 2.09 -17.35
C LEU A 535 -17.98 3.04 -18.54
N ASN A 536 -18.29 4.31 -18.28
CA ASN A 536 -18.54 5.31 -19.29
C ASN A 536 -17.29 5.56 -20.17
N GLN A 537 -17.51 5.83 -21.46
CA GLN A 537 -16.46 6.08 -22.45
C GLN A 537 -16.89 7.21 -23.38
N GLY A 538 -15.93 8.03 -23.84
CA GLY A 538 -16.17 9.11 -24.81
C GLY A 538 -17.12 10.20 -24.30
N ILE A 539 -16.94 10.61 -23.05
CA ILE A 539 -17.80 11.59 -22.37
C ILE A 539 -17.54 12.97 -22.96
N THR A 540 -18.61 13.67 -23.33
CA THR A 540 -18.50 15.03 -23.84
C THR A 540 -18.92 16.01 -22.74
N PRO A 541 -18.10 17.01 -22.35
CA PRO A 541 -18.53 18.11 -21.51
C PRO A 541 -19.74 18.86 -22.09
N ASP A 542 -20.47 19.59 -21.25
CA ASP A 542 -21.75 20.23 -21.61
C ASP A 542 -22.79 19.25 -22.20
N SER A 543 -22.85 18.02 -21.67
CA SER A 543 -23.78 16.99 -22.14
C SER A 543 -24.48 16.23 -21.02
N ASP A 544 -25.66 15.69 -21.34
CA ASP A 544 -26.39 14.78 -20.47
C ASP A 544 -26.06 13.33 -20.87
N LEU A 545 -25.75 12.48 -19.88
CA LEU A 545 -25.51 11.05 -20.10
C LEU A 545 -26.12 10.15 -19.03
N PHE A 546 -26.18 8.87 -19.38
CA PHE A 546 -26.41 7.77 -18.45
C PHE A 546 -25.06 7.35 -17.87
N LEU A 547 -24.95 7.21 -16.56
CA LEU A 547 -23.75 6.68 -15.93
C LEU A 547 -23.83 5.16 -15.89
N GLU A 548 -22.90 4.47 -16.54
CA GLU A 548 -22.82 3.01 -16.51
C GLU A 548 -21.91 2.63 -15.35
N ILE A 549 -22.45 1.91 -14.36
CA ILE A 549 -21.78 1.62 -13.10
C ILE A 549 -21.62 0.11 -12.97
N GLU A 550 -20.41 -0.34 -12.65
CA GLU A 550 -20.14 -1.70 -12.19
C GLU A 550 -19.90 -1.67 -10.68
N ILE A 551 -20.54 -2.59 -9.97
CA ILE A 551 -20.46 -2.71 -8.52
C ILE A 551 -20.14 -4.17 -8.18
N THR A 552 -19.04 -4.37 -7.47
CA THR A 552 -18.66 -5.68 -6.93
C THR A 552 -18.84 -5.68 -5.42
N ASN A 553 -19.61 -6.63 -4.89
CA ASN A 553 -19.73 -6.86 -3.45
C ASN A 553 -18.70 -7.88 -2.98
N PHE A 554 -17.78 -7.47 -2.11
CA PHE A 554 -16.78 -8.33 -1.49
C PHE A 554 -17.14 -8.74 -0.07
N SER A 555 -18.29 -8.32 0.47
CA SER A 555 -18.73 -8.79 1.78
C SER A 555 -19.31 -10.20 1.71
N SER A 556 -19.35 -10.88 2.85
CA SER A 556 -19.93 -12.22 2.97
C SER A 556 -21.46 -12.22 3.10
N THR A 557 -22.10 -11.05 2.96
CA THR A 557 -23.57 -10.92 3.02
C THR A 557 -24.15 -10.21 1.81
N GLY A 558 -25.37 -10.59 1.45
CA GLY A 558 -26.10 -9.97 0.35
C GLY A 558 -26.86 -8.74 0.82
N TYR A 559 -26.83 -7.68 0.04
CA TYR A 559 -27.58 -6.46 0.32
C TYR A 559 -28.76 -6.34 -0.65
N ASN A 560 -29.96 -6.52 -0.11
CA ASN A 560 -31.19 -6.54 -0.88
C ASN A 560 -31.90 -5.18 -0.88
N ASP A 561 -32.64 -4.91 -1.95
CA ASP A 561 -33.46 -3.71 -2.13
C ASP A 561 -32.74 -2.41 -1.75
N ILE A 562 -31.50 -2.26 -2.23
CA ILE A 562 -30.72 -1.03 -2.07
C ILE A 562 -31.06 -0.09 -3.22
N TRP A 563 -31.30 1.16 -2.86
CA TRP A 563 -31.44 2.27 -3.77
C TRP A 563 -30.11 3.00 -3.91
N ILE A 564 -29.53 3.03 -5.11
CA ILE A 564 -28.28 3.76 -5.35
C ILE A 564 -28.61 5.22 -5.67
N GLU A 565 -28.08 6.15 -4.89
CA GLU A 565 -28.16 7.60 -5.11
C GLU A 565 -26.76 8.13 -5.45
N LEU A 566 -26.72 9.18 -6.27
CA LEU A 566 -25.48 9.84 -6.67
C LEU A 566 -25.57 11.32 -6.31
N GLU A 567 -24.52 11.84 -5.67
CA GLU A 567 -24.25 13.26 -5.53
C GLU A 567 -22.98 13.61 -6.29
N CYS A 568 -22.96 14.73 -6.99
CA CYS A 568 -21.73 15.22 -7.59
C CYS A 568 -21.01 16.12 -6.60
N LEU A 569 -19.75 15.82 -6.29
CA LEU A 569 -18.97 16.57 -5.31
C LEU A 569 -18.27 17.79 -5.90
N ASN A 570 -18.13 17.85 -7.22
CA ASN A 570 -17.66 19.05 -7.92
C ASN A 570 -18.71 20.18 -7.86
N ASP A 571 -18.30 21.41 -8.19
CA ASP A 571 -19.22 22.57 -8.22
C ASP A 571 -20.44 22.30 -9.13
N GLY A 572 -21.59 22.85 -8.75
CA GLY A 572 -22.86 22.65 -9.47
C GLY A 572 -22.88 23.23 -10.89
N GLU A 573 -21.85 23.98 -11.29
CA GLU A 573 -21.62 24.39 -12.68
C GLU A 573 -20.85 23.33 -13.49
N ASN A 574 -20.05 22.48 -12.83
CA ASN A 574 -19.23 21.44 -13.46
C ASN A 574 -20.02 20.15 -13.65
N CYS A 575 -20.94 19.85 -12.74
CA CYS A 575 -21.69 18.63 -12.78
C CYS A 575 -22.97 18.77 -11.95
N THR A 576 -24.07 18.29 -12.51
CA THR A 576 -25.32 18.14 -11.78
C THR A 576 -25.90 16.78 -12.03
N VAL A 577 -26.21 16.06 -10.96
CA VAL A 577 -27.05 14.87 -11.07
C VAL A 577 -28.46 15.36 -11.39
N VAL A 578 -29.04 14.93 -12.51
CA VAL A 578 -30.35 15.41 -12.97
C VAL A 578 -31.43 14.74 -12.12
N VAL A 579 -31.70 15.32 -10.96
CA VAL A 579 -32.71 14.83 -10.03
C VAL A 579 -34.09 14.91 -10.69
N ASN A 580 -34.74 13.76 -10.84
CA ASN A 580 -36.16 13.68 -10.54
C ASN A 580 -36.26 12.89 -9.24
N ASP A 581 -37.09 13.35 -8.31
CA ASP A 581 -37.23 12.91 -6.90
C ASP A 581 -37.61 11.41 -6.67
N THR A 582 -37.30 10.51 -7.62
CA THR A 582 -37.56 9.06 -7.65
C THR A 582 -36.49 8.29 -8.48
N ALA A 583 -35.26 8.80 -8.66
CA ALA A 583 -34.33 8.35 -9.71
C ALA A 583 -33.01 7.70 -9.25
N GLY A 584 -32.96 7.07 -8.09
CA GLY A 584 -31.94 6.03 -7.88
C GLY A 584 -32.30 4.74 -8.61
N VAL A 585 -31.37 3.79 -8.62
CA VAL A 585 -31.60 2.46 -9.19
C VAL A 585 -31.75 1.48 -8.05
N ASN A 586 -32.92 0.82 -7.94
CA ASN A 586 -33.08 -0.28 -6.99
C ASN A 586 -32.32 -1.50 -7.50
N THR A 587 -31.50 -2.09 -6.66
CA THR A 587 -30.77 -3.30 -6.96
C THR A 587 -30.65 -4.22 -5.75
N SER A 588 -30.16 -5.43 -5.98
CA SER A 588 -29.76 -6.35 -4.92
C SER A 588 -28.47 -7.01 -5.35
N ILE A 589 -27.51 -7.08 -4.43
CA ILE A 589 -26.17 -7.58 -4.72
C ILE A 589 -25.88 -8.72 -3.76
N GLU A 590 -25.73 -9.92 -4.31
CA GLU A 590 -25.37 -11.12 -3.55
C GLU A 590 -23.93 -11.02 -3.00
N PRO A 591 -23.55 -11.82 -1.98
CA PRO A 591 -22.16 -11.90 -1.53
C PRO A 591 -21.22 -12.25 -2.68
N PHE A 592 -20.03 -11.66 -2.70
CA PHE A 592 -18.95 -11.99 -3.68
C PHE A 592 -19.40 -11.95 -5.15
N ASN A 593 -20.25 -10.97 -5.50
CA ASN A 593 -20.86 -10.88 -6.82
C ASN A 593 -20.76 -9.48 -7.43
N THR A 594 -20.52 -9.42 -8.74
CA THR A 594 -20.50 -8.19 -9.54
C THR A 594 -21.82 -8.00 -10.29
N ILE A 595 -22.30 -6.76 -10.34
CA ILE A 595 -23.44 -6.33 -11.17
C ILE A 595 -23.08 -5.09 -11.99
N GLN A 596 -23.79 -4.89 -13.08
CA GLN A 596 -23.73 -3.67 -13.89
C GLN A 596 -25.10 -3.02 -13.98
N LEU A 597 -25.17 -1.70 -13.92
CA LEU A 597 -26.40 -0.92 -14.03
C LEU A 597 -26.19 0.41 -14.74
N SER A 598 -27.29 0.95 -15.30
CA SER A 598 -27.30 2.23 -16.00
C SER A 598 -28.10 3.25 -15.18
N TYR A 599 -27.43 4.29 -14.70
CA TYR A 599 -28.00 5.37 -13.91
C TYR A 599 -28.52 6.48 -14.84
N PRO A 600 -29.78 6.93 -14.70
CA PRO A 600 -30.51 7.61 -15.78
C PRO A 600 -30.23 9.09 -16.02
N GLY A 601 -29.41 9.78 -15.22
CA GLY A 601 -29.19 11.21 -15.47
C GLY A 601 -28.09 11.87 -14.66
N ALA A 602 -26.95 12.11 -15.32
CA ALA A 602 -25.98 13.13 -14.94
C ALA A 602 -25.82 14.13 -16.09
N SER A 603 -25.78 15.41 -15.76
CA SER A 603 -25.42 16.49 -16.68
C SER A 603 -24.03 16.93 -16.32
N ILE A 604 -23.11 16.73 -17.26
CA ILE A 604 -21.74 17.20 -17.13
C ILE A 604 -21.70 18.60 -17.72
N GLY A 605 -21.32 19.57 -16.90
CA GLY A 605 -21.14 20.96 -17.30
C GLY A 605 -19.86 21.17 -18.09
N ASN A 606 -19.42 22.41 -18.14
CA ASN A 606 -18.23 22.80 -18.87
C ASN A 606 -16.96 22.49 -18.05
N VAL A 607 -16.63 21.21 -17.96
CA VAL A 607 -15.36 20.72 -17.42
C VAL A 607 -14.35 20.53 -18.55
N ALA A 608 -13.07 20.67 -18.23
CA ALA A 608 -12.05 20.32 -19.20
C ALA A 608 -11.91 18.81 -19.34
N PHE A 609 -11.45 18.43 -20.53
CA PHE A 609 -10.97 17.08 -20.79
C PHE A 609 -9.71 16.78 -19.98
N GLY A 610 -9.52 15.53 -19.56
CA GLY A 610 -8.48 15.09 -18.63
C GLY A 610 -8.80 15.34 -17.15
N SER A 611 -9.93 15.96 -16.82
CA SER A 611 -10.37 16.14 -15.43
C SER A 611 -11.17 14.95 -14.91
N ASP A 612 -11.12 14.72 -13.60
CA ASP A 612 -12.03 13.81 -12.91
C ASP A 612 -13.26 14.54 -12.35
N ILE A 613 -14.42 13.91 -12.53
CA ILE A 613 -15.65 14.29 -11.84
C ILE A 613 -15.90 13.27 -10.74
N THR A 614 -15.85 13.70 -9.50
CA THR A 614 -16.03 12.81 -8.35
C THR A 614 -17.51 12.77 -7.96
N PHE A 615 -18.07 11.56 -7.97
CA PHE A 615 -19.40 11.29 -7.47
C PHE A 615 -19.33 10.63 -6.09
N LEU A 616 -20.12 11.11 -5.15
CA LEU A 616 -20.45 10.35 -3.95
C LEU A 616 -21.57 9.37 -4.31
N VAL A 617 -21.25 8.09 -4.27
CA VAL A 617 -22.20 7.00 -4.47
C VAL A 617 -22.73 6.58 -3.12
N GLU A 618 -24.04 6.74 -2.91
CA GLU A 618 -24.72 6.39 -1.67
C GLU A 618 -25.65 5.19 -1.87
N PHE A 619 -25.56 4.21 -0.96
CA PHE A 619 -26.43 3.04 -0.95
C PHE A 619 -27.48 3.29 0.12
N VAL A 620 -28.73 3.48 -0.31
CA VAL A 620 -29.84 3.88 0.55
C VAL A 620 -30.86 2.75 0.68
N LYS A 621 -31.21 2.40 1.91
CA LYS A 621 -32.24 1.39 2.22
C LYS A 621 -33.35 2.01 3.05
N ASN A 622 -34.58 1.95 2.55
CA ASN A 622 -35.77 2.56 3.19
C ASN A 622 -35.58 4.04 3.60
N GLY A 623 -34.78 4.80 2.83
CA GLY A 623 -34.49 6.21 3.11
C GLY A 623 -33.35 6.46 4.10
N HIS A 624 -32.54 5.45 4.42
CA HIS A 624 -31.34 5.55 5.24
C HIS A 624 -30.11 5.10 4.46
N THR A 625 -29.04 5.90 4.46
CA THR A 625 -27.75 5.53 3.86
C THR A 625 -27.07 4.45 4.70
N ILE A 626 -26.63 3.37 4.05
CA ILE A 626 -25.93 2.23 4.67
C ILE A 626 -24.47 2.09 4.21
N TYR A 627 -24.09 2.73 3.10
CA TYR A 627 -22.73 2.78 2.57
C TYR A 627 -22.56 4.00 1.68
N THR A 628 -21.35 4.56 1.65
CA THR A 628 -20.97 5.69 0.80
C THR A 628 -19.55 5.50 0.27
N GLN A 629 -19.31 5.88 -0.98
CA GLN A 629 -17.97 5.88 -1.58
C GLN A 629 -17.82 7.02 -2.59
N GLU A 630 -16.68 7.71 -2.56
CA GLU A 630 -16.30 8.64 -3.62
C GLU A 630 -15.73 7.85 -4.82
N VAL A 631 -16.27 8.08 -6.00
CA VAL A 631 -15.90 7.39 -7.23
C VAL A 631 -15.60 8.44 -8.31
N PRO A 632 -14.36 8.50 -8.83
CA PRO A 632 -14.02 9.42 -9.90
C PRO A 632 -14.54 8.91 -11.25
N LEU A 633 -15.03 9.83 -12.07
CA LEU A 633 -15.35 9.65 -13.48
C LEU A 633 -14.39 10.48 -14.32
N HIS A 634 -13.43 9.83 -14.96
CA HIS A 634 -12.45 10.49 -15.80
C HIS A 634 -13.04 10.95 -17.14
N ILE A 635 -12.76 12.19 -17.55
CA ILE A 635 -13.27 12.78 -18.80
C ILE A 635 -12.19 12.73 -19.88
N GLU A 636 -12.13 11.60 -20.60
CA GLU A 636 -11.15 11.38 -21.67
C GLU A 636 -11.17 12.48 -22.76
N PRO A 637 -10.01 13.02 -23.17
CA PRO A 637 -9.90 13.95 -24.29
C PRO A 637 -10.59 13.48 -25.57
N ALA A 638 -11.46 14.34 -26.12
CA ALA A 638 -12.16 14.03 -27.36
C ALA A 638 -11.24 14.07 -28.60
N THR A 639 -10.12 14.78 -28.52
CA THR A 639 -9.11 14.96 -29.56
C THR A 639 -7.77 15.32 -28.93
N GLU A 640 -6.67 15.07 -29.65
CA GLU A 640 -5.29 15.41 -29.27
C GLU A 640 -4.99 16.93 -29.24
N ASN A 641 -5.92 17.80 -29.70
CA ASN A 641 -5.73 19.26 -29.79
C ASN A 641 -6.37 20.02 -28.61
N LEU A 642 -6.29 19.44 -27.41
CA LEU A 642 -6.87 19.99 -26.19
C LEU A 642 -5.80 20.02 -25.08
N PRO A 643 -5.77 21.09 -24.26
CA PRO A 643 -4.75 21.23 -23.24
C PRO A 643 -4.93 20.18 -22.16
N VAL A 644 -3.81 19.75 -21.57
CA VAL A 644 -3.81 18.86 -20.42
C VAL A 644 -4.35 19.63 -19.22
N ALA A 645 -5.47 19.15 -18.70
CA ALA A 645 -6.14 19.77 -17.57
C ALA A 645 -5.31 19.71 -16.28
N PRO A 646 -5.53 20.66 -15.37
CA PRO A 646 -4.84 20.72 -14.10
C PRO A 646 -5.28 19.57 -13.20
N ASN A 647 -4.31 19.10 -12.43
CA ASN A 647 -4.58 18.33 -11.22
C ASN A 647 -4.78 19.25 -10.00
N ASN A 648 -4.77 18.65 -8.80
CA ASN A 648 -5.03 19.21 -7.47
C ASN A 648 -4.58 20.66 -7.17
N TYR A 649 -3.52 21.18 -7.79
CA TYR A 649 -3.04 22.55 -7.53
C TYR A 649 -3.48 23.60 -8.57
N GLY A 650 -3.61 23.25 -9.86
CA GLY A 650 -4.13 24.18 -10.88
C GLY A 650 -3.23 24.55 -12.07
N TYR A 651 -2.08 23.90 -12.29
CA TYR A 651 -1.27 24.13 -13.51
C TYR A 651 -1.92 23.48 -14.73
N TRP A 652 -1.96 24.19 -15.86
CA TRP A 652 -2.39 23.66 -17.16
C TRP A 652 -1.16 23.50 -18.06
N ALA A 653 -1.17 22.50 -18.94
CA ALA A 653 -0.24 22.46 -20.06
C ALA A 653 -0.97 22.72 -21.37
N TYR A 654 -0.42 23.66 -22.15
CA TYR A 654 -0.90 24.02 -23.47
C TYR A 654 0.21 23.70 -24.49
N ASP A 655 -0.15 23.19 -25.65
CA ASP A 655 0.76 22.98 -26.78
C ASP A 655 0.36 23.78 -28.02
N ASP A 656 1.21 23.80 -29.05
CA ASP A 656 1.01 24.61 -30.25
C ASP A 656 -0.09 24.09 -31.20
N THR A 657 -0.61 22.89 -30.92
CA THR A 657 -1.71 22.26 -31.65
C THR A 657 -3.07 22.53 -31.02
N ASP A 658 -3.10 22.98 -29.76
CA ASP A 658 -4.32 23.30 -29.03
C ASP A 658 -5.19 24.31 -29.76
N ALA A 659 -6.44 23.90 -30.02
CA ALA A 659 -7.35 24.68 -30.83
C ALA A 659 -8.30 25.53 -29.97
N GLY A 660 -8.15 26.86 -30.05
CA GLY A 660 -9.14 27.80 -29.50
C GLY A 660 -8.85 28.31 -28.10
N PHE A 661 -7.62 28.14 -27.60
CA PHE A 661 -7.17 28.66 -26.32
C PHE A 661 -6.25 29.87 -26.54
N ASP A 662 -6.44 30.95 -25.78
CA ASP A 662 -5.60 32.16 -25.88
C ASP A 662 -4.17 31.92 -25.35
N HIS A 663 -3.97 30.85 -24.56
CA HIS A 663 -2.70 30.46 -23.94
C HIS A 663 -1.87 29.51 -24.81
N THR A 664 -2.40 29.06 -25.97
CA THR A 664 -1.67 28.23 -26.94
C THR A 664 -0.32 28.89 -27.24
N PRO A 665 0.81 28.22 -26.93
CA PRO A 665 2.13 28.79 -27.16
C PRO A 665 2.43 28.96 -28.65
N ALA A 666 3.36 29.86 -28.95
CA ALA A 666 3.89 30.04 -30.28
C ALA A 666 5.39 29.85 -30.24
N PHE A 667 5.91 28.98 -31.11
CA PHE A 667 7.33 28.74 -31.23
C PHE A 667 8.11 30.05 -31.47
N ASN A 668 9.04 30.36 -30.57
CA ASN A 668 9.82 31.59 -30.52
C ASN A 668 11.22 31.35 -29.94
N TRP A 669 11.94 30.43 -30.57
CA TRP A 669 13.29 30.00 -30.19
C TRP A 669 14.28 31.14 -29.94
N VAL A 670 15.05 31.03 -28.85
CA VAL A 670 16.16 31.94 -28.53
C VAL A 670 17.48 31.18 -28.51
N GLU A 671 18.17 31.15 -29.65
CA GLU A 671 19.51 30.56 -29.73
C GLU A 671 20.50 31.29 -28.80
N LEU A 672 21.05 30.56 -27.82
CA LEU A 672 22.09 31.00 -26.89
C LEU A 672 23.48 30.49 -27.27
N ASP A 673 23.59 29.36 -27.99
CA ASP A 673 24.89 28.80 -28.41
C ASP A 673 25.59 29.69 -29.47
N PRO A 674 26.75 30.29 -29.15
CA PRO A 674 27.51 31.11 -30.09
C PRO A 674 27.97 30.37 -31.36
N ALA A 675 28.15 29.05 -31.31
CA ALA A 675 28.54 28.23 -32.46
C ALA A 675 27.45 28.20 -33.54
N HIS A 676 26.19 28.43 -33.15
CA HIS A 676 25.03 28.40 -34.04
C HIS A 676 24.36 29.78 -34.21
N GLY A 677 25.07 30.84 -33.80
CA GLY A 677 24.66 32.22 -34.01
C GLY A 677 23.93 32.85 -32.82
N GLY A 678 23.89 32.15 -31.70
CA GLY A 678 23.38 32.64 -30.43
C GLY A 678 24.24 33.71 -29.80
N SER A 679 23.67 34.38 -28.81
CA SER A 679 24.35 35.44 -28.06
C SER A 679 23.81 35.58 -26.65
N ASN A 680 24.62 36.15 -25.74
CA ASN A 680 24.29 36.41 -24.33
C ASN A 680 24.21 35.20 -23.39
N GLY A 681 24.25 33.97 -23.93
CA GLY A 681 24.32 32.74 -23.14
C GLY A 681 25.58 32.66 -22.26
N THR A 682 25.39 32.25 -21.01
CA THR A 682 26.46 31.76 -20.13
C THR A 682 26.54 30.24 -20.29
N HIS A 683 27.70 29.75 -20.66
CA HIS A 683 27.93 28.33 -20.99
C HIS A 683 28.29 27.51 -19.76
N TYR A 684 27.62 26.37 -19.61
CA TYR A 684 28.00 25.26 -18.76
C TYR A 684 28.27 24.05 -19.64
N GLN A 685 29.47 23.50 -19.51
CA GLN A 685 29.86 22.23 -20.11
C GLN A 685 29.69 21.17 -19.03
N LEU A 686 28.74 20.25 -19.25
CA LEU A 686 28.41 19.18 -18.31
C LEU A 686 28.96 17.84 -18.82
N ASP A 687 29.40 17.01 -17.90
CA ASP A 687 29.78 15.61 -18.17
C ASP A 687 28.51 14.73 -18.33
N ASP A 688 28.71 13.45 -18.65
CA ASP A 688 27.66 12.44 -18.54
C ASP A 688 27.23 12.30 -17.07
N ASP A 689 25.92 12.23 -16.84
CA ASP A 689 25.32 12.21 -15.49
C ASP A 689 25.86 13.30 -14.55
N ASP A 690 25.68 14.57 -14.92
CA ASP A 690 26.21 15.74 -14.20
C ASP A 690 25.14 16.84 -14.03
N HIS A 691 25.39 17.78 -13.12
CA HIS A 691 24.50 18.92 -12.90
C HIS A 691 25.25 20.21 -12.56
N VAL A 692 24.52 21.31 -12.66
CA VAL A 692 24.95 22.60 -12.11
C VAL A 692 23.86 23.23 -11.26
N ASP A 693 24.25 23.72 -10.08
CA ASP A 693 23.40 24.54 -9.22
C ASP A 693 23.60 26.03 -9.53
N ILE A 694 22.50 26.75 -9.73
CA ILE A 694 22.50 28.19 -10.02
C ILE A 694 21.57 28.96 -9.08
N GLU A 695 21.88 30.25 -8.89
CA GLU A 695 20.94 31.22 -8.31
C GLU A 695 20.04 31.76 -9.41
N LEU A 696 18.71 31.73 -9.19
CA LEU A 696 17.74 32.27 -10.13
C LEU A 696 17.87 33.81 -10.18
N PRO A 697 17.74 34.43 -11.36
CA PRO A 697 17.88 35.88 -11.50
C PRO A 697 16.71 36.68 -10.89
N PHE A 698 15.61 36.01 -10.58
CA PHE A 698 14.45 36.52 -9.85
C PHE A 698 13.79 35.39 -9.06
N THR A 699 12.99 35.73 -8.06
CA THR A 699 12.25 34.74 -7.27
C THR A 699 11.15 34.11 -8.14
N PHE A 700 11.25 32.81 -8.39
CA PHE A 700 10.24 32.07 -9.13
C PHE A 700 9.27 31.39 -8.16
N LYS A 701 7.98 31.48 -8.42
CA LYS A 701 6.95 30.87 -7.58
C LYS A 701 6.42 29.64 -8.28
N TYR A 702 6.53 28.50 -7.62
CA TYR A 702 6.17 27.21 -8.15
C TYR A 702 5.43 26.41 -7.08
N HIS A 703 4.22 25.95 -7.40
CA HIS A 703 3.28 25.36 -6.44
C HIS A 703 3.11 26.19 -5.16
N GLY A 704 3.09 27.51 -5.30
CA GLY A 704 2.87 28.44 -4.19
C GLY A 704 4.10 28.71 -3.33
N ILE A 705 5.22 28.05 -3.63
CA ILE A 705 6.49 28.18 -2.92
C ILE A 705 7.43 29.09 -3.73
N ASP A 706 8.07 30.04 -3.04
CA ASP A 706 9.03 30.97 -3.63
C ASP A 706 10.45 30.35 -3.64
N TYR A 707 11.02 30.18 -4.83
CA TYR A 707 12.36 29.63 -5.06
C TYR A 707 13.33 30.68 -5.59
N ASN A 708 14.60 30.52 -5.22
CA ASN A 708 15.70 31.40 -5.65
C ASN A 708 16.90 30.63 -6.20
N ASN A 709 16.82 29.29 -6.26
CA ASN A 709 17.88 28.45 -6.79
C ASN A 709 17.26 27.38 -7.69
N MET A 710 18.10 26.78 -8.52
CA MET A 710 17.72 25.67 -9.40
C MET A 710 18.93 24.77 -9.65
N THR A 711 18.71 23.46 -9.61
CA THR A 711 19.62 22.45 -10.14
C THR A 711 19.25 22.19 -11.61
N ILE A 712 20.22 22.22 -12.51
CA ILE A 712 20.05 21.93 -13.94
C ILE A 712 20.89 20.70 -14.28
N SER A 713 20.22 19.65 -14.75
CA SER A 713 20.85 18.36 -15.08
C SER A 713 21.30 18.30 -16.54
N SER A 714 22.36 17.53 -16.80
CA SER A 714 22.77 17.13 -18.14
C SER A 714 21.65 16.37 -18.87
N ASN A 715 20.87 15.58 -18.12
CA ASN A 715 19.78 14.70 -18.58
C ASN A 715 18.44 15.42 -18.77
N GLY A 716 18.47 16.71 -19.14
CA GLY A 716 17.32 17.46 -19.63
C GLY A 716 16.18 17.71 -18.63
N TRP A 717 16.46 17.60 -17.33
CA TRP A 717 15.56 18.01 -16.24
C TRP A 717 16.16 19.10 -15.35
N THR A 718 15.30 19.78 -14.60
CA THR A 718 15.69 20.75 -13.56
C THR A 718 14.88 20.54 -12.29
N SER A 719 15.40 21.04 -11.17
CA SER A 719 14.71 21.03 -9.89
C SER A 719 14.88 22.37 -9.18
N PHE A 720 13.80 22.87 -8.57
CA PHE A 720 13.90 24.02 -7.68
C PHE A 720 14.47 23.70 -6.29
N GLU A 721 14.58 22.40 -5.96
CA GLU A 721 15.26 21.91 -4.77
C GLU A 721 16.64 21.33 -5.13
N PRO A 722 17.67 21.46 -4.27
CA PRO A 722 18.96 20.84 -4.55
C PRO A 722 18.84 19.32 -4.75
N CYS A 723 19.27 18.82 -5.91
CA CYS A 723 19.28 17.39 -6.22
C CYS A 723 20.72 16.92 -6.48
N TYR A 724 21.20 15.99 -5.65
CA TYR A 724 22.57 15.47 -5.73
C TYR A 724 22.70 14.13 -6.47
N ILE A 725 21.58 13.60 -6.97
CA ILE A 725 21.54 12.39 -7.80
C ILE A 725 21.22 12.84 -9.22
N ASP A 726 22.12 12.48 -10.14
CA ASP A 726 22.03 12.80 -11.55
C ASP A 726 21.14 11.77 -12.26
N TYR A 727 19.83 11.81 -12.02
CA TYR A 727 18.89 10.84 -12.59
C TYR A 727 18.90 10.88 -14.13
N PHE A 728 19.49 9.87 -14.78
CA PHE A 728 19.31 9.63 -16.23
C PHE A 728 18.10 8.77 -16.54
N TRP A 729 17.76 7.84 -15.65
CA TRP A 729 16.51 7.09 -15.77
C TRP A 729 15.34 7.97 -15.38
N ASN A 730 14.50 8.26 -16.35
CA ASN A 730 13.22 8.92 -16.15
C ASN A 730 12.13 7.92 -15.73
N MET A 731 11.03 8.46 -15.21
CA MET A 731 9.87 7.73 -14.70
C MET A 731 8.62 8.57 -14.93
N SER A 732 7.47 7.94 -14.81
CA SER A 732 6.19 8.63 -14.85
C SER A 732 6.08 9.70 -13.75
N ILE A 733 5.31 10.76 -14.02
CA ILE A 733 5.00 11.82 -13.07
C ILE A 733 3.62 11.53 -12.45
N PRO A 734 3.48 11.44 -11.11
CA PRO A 734 4.53 11.66 -10.12
C PRO A 734 5.53 10.50 -10.01
N MET A 735 6.80 10.88 -9.89
CA MET A 735 8.02 10.10 -9.85
C MET A 735 8.49 9.94 -8.41
N TYR A 736 8.26 8.76 -7.83
CA TYR A 736 8.67 8.51 -6.45
C TYR A 736 10.20 8.60 -6.27
N MET A 737 10.95 7.87 -7.11
CA MET A 737 12.41 7.90 -7.12
C MET A 737 12.92 8.87 -8.20
N GLY A 738 12.99 10.16 -7.87
CA GLY A 738 13.45 11.23 -8.77
C GLY A 738 13.75 12.57 -8.05
N PRO A 739 14.02 13.66 -8.78
CA PRO A 739 14.18 14.99 -8.19
C PRO A 739 12.86 15.51 -7.59
N LYS A 740 12.92 16.33 -6.52
CA LYS A 740 11.74 17.06 -5.99
C LYS A 740 11.50 18.32 -6.81
N ALA A 741 10.28 18.87 -6.81
CA ALA A 741 9.96 20.13 -7.52
C ALA A 741 10.47 20.16 -8.97
N LEU A 742 10.19 19.07 -9.70
CA LEU A 742 10.77 18.76 -11.01
C LEU A 742 10.16 19.61 -12.13
N LEU A 743 11.01 20.07 -13.04
CA LEU A 743 10.63 20.49 -14.38
C LEU A 743 11.40 19.62 -15.38
N ALA A 744 10.69 18.87 -16.20
CA ALA A 744 11.24 17.99 -17.21
C ALA A 744 10.85 18.52 -18.60
N PRO A 745 11.61 19.46 -19.21
CA PRO A 745 11.41 19.81 -20.61
C PRO A 745 11.70 18.62 -21.53
N PHE A 746 12.72 17.80 -21.21
CA PHE A 746 13.00 16.55 -21.89
C PHE A 746 13.85 15.67 -20.97
N SER A 747 13.22 14.96 -20.02
CA SER A 747 13.97 14.09 -19.10
C SER A 747 14.20 12.73 -19.76
N ASP A 748 15.45 12.49 -20.16
CA ASP A 748 15.94 11.22 -20.70
C ASP A 748 17.48 11.14 -20.51
N ASP A 749 18.05 9.99 -20.79
CA ASP A 749 19.49 9.73 -20.76
C ASP A 749 20.18 10.47 -21.93
N LEU A 750 20.86 11.59 -21.63
CA LEU A 750 21.61 12.40 -22.60
C LEU A 750 23.09 12.21 -22.35
N GLU A 751 23.86 11.92 -23.40
CA GLU A 751 25.19 11.34 -23.24
C GLU A 751 26.31 12.18 -23.88
N THR A 752 27.50 12.06 -23.29
CA THR A 752 28.74 12.55 -23.87
C THR A 752 29.41 11.49 -24.73
N ILE A 753 30.16 11.87 -25.75
CA ILE A 753 30.81 10.92 -26.67
C ILE A 753 32.33 10.99 -26.56
N ASP A 754 32.95 9.84 -26.30
CA ASP A 754 34.36 9.56 -26.56
C ASP A 754 34.46 8.71 -27.84
N SER A 755 34.69 9.37 -28.97
CA SER A 755 34.51 8.75 -30.30
C SER A 755 35.65 7.82 -30.69
N ASP A 756 36.81 7.94 -30.05
CA ASP A 756 37.99 7.11 -30.32
C ASP A 756 38.45 6.24 -29.14
N GLY A 757 37.76 6.34 -28.00
CA GLY A 757 37.95 5.53 -26.81
C GLY A 757 39.29 5.81 -26.11
N ASP A 758 39.83 7.02 -26.29
CA ASP A 758 41.11 7.41 -25.69
C ASP A 758 40.97 7.88 -24.23
N GLY A 759 39.73 8.03 -23.75
CA GLY A 759 39.36 8.46 -22.41
C GLY A 759 39.19 9.97 -22.26
N ASP A 760 39.32 10.76 -23.34
CA ASP A 760 38.97 12.17 -23.39
C ASP A 760 37.63 12.34 -24.15
N ILE A 761 36.68 13.06 -23.55
CA ILE A 761 35.37 13.31 -24.18
C ILE A 761 35.49 14.28 -25.35
N ASP A 762 35.02 13.86 -26.53
CA ASP A 762 34.97 14.63 -27.77
C ASP A 762 33.72 15.51 -27.88
N VAL A 763 32.57 15.00 -27.43
CA VAL A 763 31.28 15.69 -27.45
C VAL A 763 30.76 15.79 -26.04
N TRP A 764 30.65 17.01 -25.54
CA TRP A 764 30.14 17.31 -24.20
C TRP A 764 28.68 17.75 -24.27
N ILE A 765 27.97 17.64 -23.15
CA ILE A 765 26.63 18.21 -23.04
C ILE A 765 26.77 19.72 -22.81
N HIS A 766 26.06 20.50 -23.63
CA HIS A 766 26.17 21.95 -23.64
C HIS A 766 24.88 22.60 -23.18
N VAL A 767 24.93 23.17 -21.97
CA VAL A 767 23.83 23.93 -21.39
C VAL A 767 24.17 25.41 -21.41
N TYR A 768 23.26 26.24 -21.92
CA TYR A 768 23.40 27.69 -21.93
C TYR A 768 22.28 28.33 -21.14
N ILE A 769 22.61 29.33 -20.31
CA ILE A 769 21.60 30.11 -19.58
C ILE A 769 21.68 31.59 -19.91
N TRP A 770 20.54 32.28 -19.93
CA TRP A 770 20.51 33.73 -20.09
C TRP A 770 19.30 34.38 -19.38
N HIS A 771 19.57 35.45 -18.63
CA HIS A 771 18.53 36.32 -18.09
C HIS A 771 18.27 37.52 -19.02
N ASP A 772 17.10 37.54 -19.63
CA ASP A 772 16.61 38.63 -20.48
C ASP A 772 15.80 39.63 -19.64
N ASP A 773 16.52 40.48 -18.88
CA ASP A 773 15.94 41.54 -18.03
C ASP A 773 14.88 42.39 -18.75
N ALA A 774 15.04 42.59 -20.06
CA ALA A 774 14.18 43.48 -20.84
C ALA A 774 12.79 42.90 -21.08
N ASN A 775 12.69 41.57 -21.15
CA ASN A 775 11.43 40.85 -21.34
C ASN A 775 10.99 40.07 -20.10
N GLY A 776 11.78 40.11 -19.01
CA GLY A 776 11.46 39.46 -17.75
C GLY A 776 11.36 37.94 -17.87
N ARG A 777 12.36 37.32 -18.49
CA ARG A 777 12.42 35.88 -18.69
C ARG A 777 13.84 35.33 -18.49
N PHE A 778 13.92 34.11 -18.01
CA PHE A 778 15.15 33.35 -17.83
C PHE A 778 15.09 32.10 -18.70
N ILE A 779 16.10 31.93 -19.58
CA ILE A 779 16.12 30.91 -20.63
C ILE A 779 17.26 29.94 -20.33
N ILE A 780 16.99 28.65 -20.46
CA ILE A 780 17.93 27.54 -20.31
C ILE A 780 17.83 26.69 -21.59
N GLU A 781 18.91 26.57 -22.34
CA GLU A 781 19.00 25.79 -23.59
C GLU A 781 19.91 24.58 -23.39
N TRP A 782 19.44 23.39 -23.75
CA TRP A 782 20.27 22.22 -24.04
C TRP A 782 20.54 22.19 -25.53
N SER A 783 21.80 22.42 -25.90
CA SER A 783 22.18 22.65 -27.30
C SER A 783 22.76 21.39 -27.92
N ARG A 784 22.01 20.76 -28.83
CA ARG A 784 22.43 19.56 -29.59
C ARG A 784 22.95 18.46 -28.67
N ALA A 785 22.26 18.22 -27.56
CA ALA A 785 22.61 17.13 -26.65
C ALA A 785 22.35 15.80 -27.37
N LEU A 786 23.26 14.84 -27.27
CA LEU A 786 23.08 13.56 -27.95
C LEU A 786 22.26 12.60 -27.09
N ASN A 787 21.30 11.91 -27.69
CA ASN A 787 20.50 10.91 -26.99
C ASN A 787 21.36 9.66 -26.68
N GLY A 788 21.34 9.19 -25.44
CA GLY A 788 22.12 8.04 -24.95
C GLY A 788 21.68 6.68 -25.51
N TYR A 789 20.59 6.61 -26.28
CA TYR A 789 20.18 5.39 -26.97
C TYR A 789 21.04 5.07 -28.20
N ASP A 790 21.27 6.06 -29.05
CA ASP A 790 21.96 5.87 -30.33
C ASP A 790 23.23 6.70 -30.49
N GLU A 791 23.51 7.60 -29.54
CA GLU A 791 24.73 8.43 -29.48
C GLU A 791 24.92 9.32 -30.73
N VAL A 792 23.86 9.57 -31.50
CA VAL A 792 23.92 10.26 -32.80
C VAL A 792 22.78 11.26 -32.99
N THR A 793 21.61 10.98 -32.44
CA THR A 793 20.44 11.86 -32.55
C THR A 793 20.63 13.07 -31.64
N GLU A 794 20.57 14.26 -32.22
CA GLU A 794 20.67 15.54 -31.51
C GLU A 794 19.28 15.96 -31.00
N GLU A 795 19.18 16.17 -29.69
CA GLU A 795 18.02 16.72 -29.01
C GLU A 795 18.36 18.19 -28.62
N THR A 796 17.61 19.14 -29.17
CA THR A 796 17.81 20.59 -28.94
C THR A 796 16.52 21.25 -28.47
N PHE A 797 16.52 21.69 -27.22
CA PHE A 797 15.35 22.23 -26.54
C PHE A 797 15.72 23.31 -25.54
N GLU A 798 14.76 24.16 -25.19
CA GLU A 798 14.92 25.20 -24.17
C GLU A 798 13.72 25.23 -23.21
N MET A 799 14.01 25.64 -21.97
CA MET A 799 13.03 26.01 -20.97
C MET A 799 13.10 27.51 -20.70
N VAL A 800 11.96 28.17 -20.67
CA VAL A 800 11.83 29.59 -20.38
C VAL A 800 10.95 29.78 -19.14
N LEU A 801 11.52 30.43 -18.13
CA LEU A 801 10.81 30.86 -16.93
C LEU A 801 10.48 32.34 -17.06
N TYR A 802 9.20 32.70 -16.95
CA TYR A 802 8.77 34.10 -16.97
C TYR A 802 8.64 34.66 -15.55
N ASP A 803 9.17 35.87 -15.34
CA ASP A 803 8.92 36.67 -14.15
C ASP A 803 7.41 36.94 -14.06
N GLN A 804 6.84 36.77 -12.87
CA GLN A 804 5.39 36.89 -12.62
C GLN A 804 4.86 38.31 -12.87
N ASN A 805 5.71 39.33 -12.91
CA ASN A 805 5.35 40.68 -13.34
C ASN A 805 5.33 40.81 -14.87
N ALA A 806 6.18 40.07 -15.57
CA ALA A 806 6.25 40.07 -17.03
C ALA A 806 5.10 39.25 -17.64
N MET A 807 4.81 38.08 -17.05
CA MET A 807 3.68 37.23 -17.43
C MET A 807 2.87 36.81 -16.19
N PRO A 808 1.89 37.63 -15.77
CA PRO A 808 1.11 37.35 -14.57
C PRO A 808 0.09 36.23 -14.78
N THR A 809 0.00 35.34 -13.81
CA THR A 809 -1.05 34.32 -13.67
C THR A 809 -2.05 34.71 -12.58
N GLU A 810 -3.20 34.04 -12.54
CA GLU A 810 -4.21 34.28 -11.49
C GLU A 810 -3.73 33.83 -10.11
N SER A 811 -3.03 32.69 -10.02
CA SER A 811 -2.45 32.20 -8.76
C SER A 811 -1.22 32.98 -8.30
N GLY A 812 -0.56 33.67 -9.25
CA GLY A 812 0.73 34.31 -9.04
C GLY A 812 1.91 33.35 -9.09
N ASP A 813 1.69 32.09 -9.47
CA ASP A 813 2.76 31.16 -9.85
C ASP A 813 3.36 31.55 -11.21
N GLY A 814 4.63 31.21 -11.43
CA GLY A 814 5.33 31.54 -12.65
C GLY A 814 4.90 30.69 -13.84
N VAL A 815 4.96 31.27 -15.04
CA VAL A 815 4.74 30.55 -16.30
C VAL A 815 6.05 29.87 -16.73
N ILE A 816 5.92 28.60 -17.12
CA ILE A 816 7.00 27.74 -17.61
C ILE A 816 6.66 27.41 -19.06
N ASP A 817 7.64 27.57 -19.95
CA ASP A 817 7.46 27.39 -21.39
C ASP A 817 8.59 26.50 -21.91
N PHE A 818 8.23 25.35 -22.48
CA PHE A 818 9.16 24.40 -23.09
C PHE A 818 9.11 24.56 -24.60
N GLN A 819 10.26 24.71 -25.24
CA GLN A 819 10.37 24.86 -26.70
C GLN A 819 11.37 23.88 -27.27
N TYR A 820 11.02 23.29 -28.41
CA TYR A 820 11.80 22.24 -29.07
C TYR A 820 12.22 22.70 -30.46
N LEU A 821 13.53 22.89 -30.67
CA LEU A 821 14.06 23.24 -32.00
C LEU A 821 14.18 22.00 -32.89
N GLU A 822 14.69 20.91 -32.32
CA GLU A 822 14.90 19.62 -32.97
C GLU A 822 14.78 18.54 -31.88
N ILE A 823 13.77 17.68 -31.97
CA ILE A 823 13.56 16.53 -31.07
C ILE A 823 13.06 15.35 -31.90
N GLU A 824 13.58 14.15 -31.63
CA GLU A 824 13.11 12.90 -32.27
C GLU A 824 12.67 11.83 -31.26
N ASP A 825 13.07 11.93 -29.98
CA ASP A 825 12.71 11.02 -28.86
C ASP A 825 12.86 9.54 -29.24
N VAL A 826 14.13 9.11 -29.35
CA VAL A 826 14.49 7.84 -29.98
C VAL A 826 14.71 6.66 -29.03
N ASP A 827 14.67 6.86 -27.70
CA ASP A 827 15.00 5.79 -26.73
C ASP A 827 13.88 4.78 -26.50
N VAL A 828 13.64 3.96 -27.54
CA VAL A 828 12.64 2.90 -27.54
C VAL A 828 12.88 1.80 -26.48
N THR A 829 14.06 1.75 -25.84
CA THR A 829 14.45 0.68 -24.91
C THR A 829 14.50 1.10 -23.44
N LYS A 830 14.50 2.41 -23.19
CA LYS A 830 14.55 3.01 -21.85
C LYS A 830 13.34 3.89 -21.51
N ASN A 831 12.19 3.64 -22.14
CA ASN A 831 10.92 4.35 -21.93
C ASN A 831 10.86 5.77 -22.52
N TYR A 832 11.61 6.06 -23.59
CA TYR A 832 11.59 7.38 -24.24
C TYR A 832 11.82 8.51 -23.23
N SER A 833 11.49 9.75 -23.59
CA SER A 833 11.54 10.88 -22.67
C SER A 833 10.32 10.97 -21.73
N THR A 834 10.52 11.72 -20.64
CA THR A 834 9.44 12.20 -19.77
C THR A 834 9.39 13.72 -19.90
N VAL A 835 8.19 14.25 -20.17
CA VAL A 835 7.94 15.69 -20.26
C VAL A 835 6.84 16.08 -19.29
N GLY A 836 7.09 17.10 -18.46
CA GLY A 836 6.10 17.56 -17.50
C GLY A 836 6.69 18.32 -16.31
N ILE A 837 5.87 18.51 -15.29
CA ILE A 837 6.23 19.19 -14.04
C ILE A 837 5.68 18.42 -12.83
N GLU A 838 6.39 18.45 -11.70
CA GLU A 838 6.01 17.70 -10.50
C GLU A 838 6.03 18.56 -9.22
N ALA A 839 5.03 18.37 -8.36
CA ALA A 839 4.96 19.01 -7.07
C ALA A 839 6.20 18.71 -6.20
N PRO A 840 6.62 19.66 -5.34
CA PRO A 840 7.71 19.47 -4.38
C PRO A 840 7.51 18.24 -3.46
N GLU A 841 6.27 17.97 -3.08
CA GLU A 841 5.87 16.86 -2.23
C GLU A 841 5.69 15.53 -2.98
N LYS A 842 5.87 15.51 -4.32
CA LYS A 842 5.75 14.32 -5.20
C LYS A 842 4.42 13.56 -5.09
N ASN A 843 3.38 14.21 -4.59
CA ASN A 843 2.04 13.65 -4.46
C ASN A 843 1.15 13.92 -5.67
N TYR A 844 1.58 14.79 -6.58
CA TYR A 844 0.93 15.06 -7.87
C TYR A 844 1.90 15.72 -8.85
N GLY A 845 1.56 15.72 -10.13
CA GLY A 845 2.30 16.44 -11.18
C GLY A 845 1.54 16.40 -12.49
N LEU A 846 1.91 17.27 -13.43
CA LEU A 846 1.34 17.32 -14.77
C LEU A 846 2.31 16.63 -15.72
N GLN A 847 1.98 15.40 -16.11
CA GLN A 847 2.69 14.64 -17.13
C GLN A 847 2.12 15.01 -18.50
N TYR A 848 2.97 15.48 -19.41
CA TYR A 848 2.59 15.72 -20.81
C TYR A 848 2.95 14.50 -21.67
N VAL A 849 4.15 13.93 -21.47
CA VAL A 849 4.61 12.71 -22.16
C VAL A 849 5.32 11.79 -21.17
N PHE A 850 5.09 10.49 -21.30
CA PHE A 850 5.92 9.43 -20.73
C PHE A 850 5.84 8.19 -21.61
N ASN A 851 6.98 7.51 -21.86
CA ASN A 851 7.00 6.27 -22.64
C ASN A 851 6.36 6.43 -24.04
N ASN A 852 6.55 7.61 -24.66
CA ASN A 852 5.97 8.00 -25.95
C ASN A 852 4.43 7.93 -25.99
N VAL A 853 3.79 8.06 -24.82
CA VAL A 853 2.36 8.24 -24.66
C VAL A 853 2.12 9.68 -24.22
N TYR A 854 1.41 10.42 -25.07
CA TYR A 854 1.00 11.80 -24.84
C TYR A 854 -0.31 11.81 -24.03
N ALA A 855 -0.45 12.80 -23.14
CA ALA A 855 -1.60 13.00 -22.26
C ALA A 855 -2.90 13.36 -22.98
#